data_AF-A0AAD6AV29-F1
#
_entry.id   AF-A0AAD6AV29-F1
#
_cell.length_a   1.000
_cell.length_b   1.000
_cell.length_c   1.000
_cell.angle_alpha   90.00
_cell.angle_beta   90.00
_cell.angle_gamma   90.00
#
_symmetry.space_group_name_H-M   'P 1'
#
loop_
_entity.id
_entity.type
_entity.pdbx_description
1 polymer ?
#
loop_
_entity_poly.entity_id
_entity_poly.type
_entity_poly.pdbx_seq_one_letter_code
_entity_poly.pdbx_strand_id
1 'polypeptide(L)'
;MQDDEPKDIAERPQWDNQVQYLLTCIGFTVGLGSVWRFPYLCQTYGGGAFLIPYAIALVFEGLPLLHIELAIGQRLRMGSIGVWNSISPYMGGLGVASLAVSFLISLFYNMIIAWILWYLFHSFQSPLPWRDCPINLNHTGYVSECEKASAVNYFWYRETLNITPNIETSGSFQWWLAIYVTVSFPYLVLTIFLIKSLTLPGATDGLIYLFTPDWETLKNPDVWLDASTQIFFSMCLGFGGLIAFSSYSIQKNNCERDAIIVGFMNTFTSIYASIPIFAILGFKANENFNKCRNWNILRLTNSFNIGNENITLENYDDWFNHFNNTDPSEVESLNLKTCNLQTFLDESASGTGLAFIVFTEAVIHMPGLICLTSFTVALIFTLGSGNYWLGIFNNYVGSMPLLIIAFFEIISVVYIYGINRFNDDIEWMTGRRPNIYWQATWRFISPLMLLVVFVAYVVVAAEKRPTYNAWNPDHVNFPLADVQPYPEWVYDICVLLSVLPIVSIPLVAFYRFMGFLKNTALTIAIQRDWIVVITGYNRGHLAGMNATMRRIDQVTNILAPLAVGQVMTLASNVVGCGFILGWNLVSLIVEFFFLSRVYRIVPALSIKPPVLEEEEDQVFLQRTERRMSQGESTVAPPQPQPLTEGNCNSSLHLKEITNLPLCFQRFRWLVSTCKDGWRAYYRQPVFLAGMGLAFLYTTVLGFDCITTGYAYTQGISGSLLSLLMGVSAITGLMGTVMFTRLRKSYGLVNTGIISSCLHLGCLLLCVCSVFAPGSPMDLSLLMPYITSNSSTDLGGMTSQRQKHTYALRGGSNQPLLPDRSSIHWTNNTVLFDNVPSDAAPESYISIILLFLGVITARIGLWSFDLTVTQLLQENICESERGVVNGVQSSMNYLMDLLHFIMVISAPQPQHFGILVIISVLFITTGHTMYFLYAHKAKRKRRLDT
;
A
#
# COMPACT_ATOMS: atom_id res chain seq x y z
N MET A 1 32.24 -28.51 -31.24
CA MET A 1 30.97 -27.78 -31.34
C MET A 1 30.37 -27.80 -29.96
N GLN A 2 30.59 -26.69 -29.26
CA GLN A 2 30.25 -26.44 -27.87
C GLN A 2 29.41 -25.18 -27.97
N ASP A 3 28.11 -25.31 -27.73
CA ASP A 3 27.16 -24.20 -27.85
C ASP A 3 27.34 -23.27 -26.64
N ASP A 4 28.00 -22.13 -26.87
CA ASP A 4 28.08 -21.01 -25.95
C ASP A 4 26.75 -20.26 -25.93
N GLU A 5 25.87 -20.57 -24.98
CA GLU A 5 24.79 -19.67 -24.56
C GLU A 5 25.37 -18.54 -23.68
N PRO A 6 24.86 -17.29 -23.81
CA PRO A 6 25.36 -16.18 -23.02
C PRO A 6 24.95 -16.30 -21.54
N LYS A 7 25.92 -16.64 -20.68
CA LYS A 7 25.84 -16.55 -19.22
C LYS A 7 25.81 -15.09 -18.77
N ASP A 8 24.62 -14.51 -18.61
CA ASP A 8 24.49 -13.18 -17.99
C ASP A 8 23.12 -12.95 -17.31
N ILE A 9 22.63 -13.97 -16.59
CA ILE A 9 21.58 -13.84 -15.57
C ILE A 9 22.25 -14.25 -14.26
N ALA A 10 22.26 -13.38 -13.25
CA ALA A 10 22.72 -13.77 -11.90
C ALA A 10 22.04 -15.09 -11.50
N GLU A 11 22.81 -16.18 -11.43
CA GLU A 11 22.28 -17.50 -11.12
C GLU A 11 21.58 -17.43 -9.77
N ARG A 12 20.27 -17.71 -9.76
CA ARG A 12 19.53 -17.80 -8.51
C ARG A 12 20.13 -18.92 -7.65
N PRO A 13 20.18 -18.74 -6.33
CA PRO A 13 20.64 -19.79 -5.43
C PRO A 13 19.81 -21.06 -5.67
N GLN A 14 20.47 -22.20 -5.73
CA GLN A 14 19.84 -23.51 -5.85
C GLN A 14 20.06 -24.29 -4.56
N TRP A 15 19.21 -25.27 -4.30
CA TRP A 15 19.44 -26.20 -3.20
C TRP A 15 20.64 -27.11 -3.53
N ASP A 16 21.53 -27.33 -2.56
CA ASP A 16 22.69 -28.21 -2.77
C ASP A 16 22.23 -29.65 -2.99
N ASN A 17 21.18 -30.08 -2.26
CA ASN A 17 20.62 -31.44 -2.33
C ASN A 17 19.10 -31.45 -2.13
N GLN A 18 18.41 -32.43 -2.72
CA GLN A 18 16.95 -32.61 -2.56
C GLN A 18 16.53 -32.87 -1.10
N VAL A 19 17.41 -33.50 -0.31
CA VAL A 19 17.16 -33.74 1.12
C VAL A 19 17.15 -32.42 1.91
N GLN A 20 18.02 -31.46 1.57
CA GLN A 20 18.04 -30.14 2.20
C GLN A 20 16.73 -29.39 1.93
N TYR A 21 16.26 -29.39 0.67
CA TYR A 21 14.96 -28.82 0.29
C TYR A 21 13.81 -29.45 1.07
N LEU A 22 13.74 -30.78 1.11
CA LEU A 22 12.67 -31.51 1.79
C LEU A 22 12.70 -31.27 3.31
N LEU A 23 13.87 -31.30 3.94
CA LEU A 23 14.03 -31.00 5.37
C LEU A 23 13.66 -29.55 5.70
N THR A 24 13.96 -28.59 4.84
CA THR A 24 13.52 -27.20 5.02
C THR A 24 12.01 -27.07 4.91
N CYS A 25 11.36 -27.75 3.95
CA CYS A 25 9.89 -27.76 3.85
C CYS A 25 9.24 -28.45 5.06
N ILE A 26 9.79 -29.58 5.52
CA ILE A 26 9.32 -30.28 6.73
C ILE A 26 9.56 -29.40 7.97
N GLY A 27 10.71 -28.74 8.10
CA GLY A 27 11.01 -27.86 9.23
C GLY A 27 10.20 -26.56 9.23
N PHE A 28 9.72 -26.12 8.08
CA PHE A 28 8.83 -24.97 7.96
C PHE A 28 7.38 -25.32 8.31
N THR A 29 6.92 -26.52 7.95
CA THR A 29 5.57 -27.00 8.26
C THR A 29 5.47 -27.52 9.69
N VAL A 30 6.45 -28.32 10.14
CA VAL A 30 6.53 -28.81 11.52
C VAL A 30 7.03 -27.70 12.45
N GLY A 31 6.10 -27.00 13.09
CA GLY A 31 6.38 -25.94 14.06
C GLY A 31 5.80 -26.17 15.44
N LEU A 32 5.84 -25.11 16.26
CA LEU A 32 5.22 -25.00 17.59
C LEU A 32 3.80 -25.54 17.60
N GLY A 33 3.01 -25.19 16.58
CA GLY A 33 1.60 -25.55 16.48
C GLY A 33 1.34 -27.05 16.58
N SER A 34 2.29 -27.89 16.17
CA SER A 34 2.19 -29.35 16.26
C SER A 34 2.48 -29.89 17.67
N VAL A 35 3.21 -29.14 18.49
CA VAL A 35 3.63 -29.54 19.84
C VAL A 35 2.65 -29.09 20.91
N TRP A 36 2.07 -27.89 20.84
CA TRP A 36 1.19 -27.41 21.93
C TRP A 36 -0.24 -27.19 21.50
N ARG A 37 -0.45 -26.56 20.33
CA ARG A 37 -1.80 -26.18 19.85
C ARG A 37 -2.59 -27.41 19.42
N PHE A 38 -1.97 -28.33 18.68
CA PHE A 38 -2.63 -29.56 18.26
C PHE A 38 -3.07 -30.43 19.45
N PRO A 39 -2.21 -30.77 20.44
CA PRO A 39 -2.66 -31.48 21.65
C PRO A 39 -3.76 -30.75 22.43
N TYR A 40 -3.64 -29.43 22.55
CA TYR A 40 -4.65 -28.60 23.22
C TYR A 40 -6.02 -28.67 22.54
N LEU A 41 -6.07 -28.61 21.21
CA LEU A 41 -7.31 -28.74 20.45
C LEU A 41 -7.87 -30.16 20.52
N CYS A 42 -7.02 -31.18 20.47
CA CYS A 42 -7.43 -32.57 20.70
C CYS A 42 -8.10 -32.70 22.07
N GLN A 43 -7.51 -32.15 23.13
CA GLN A 43 -8.09 -32.18 24.47
C GLN A 43 -9.43 -31.45 24.54
N THR A 44 -9.49 -30.21 24.04
CA THR A 44 -10.68 -29.35 24.13
C THR A 44 -11.88 -29.94 23.38
N TYR A 45 -11.63 -30.67 22.30
CA TYR A 45 -12.66 -31.17 21.39
C TYR A 45 -12.91 -32.68 21.47
N GLY A 46 -12.73 -33.28 22.66
CA GLY A 46 -13.15 -34.66 22.91
C GLY A 46 -12.10 -35.71 22.50
N GLY A 47 -10.82 -35.39 22.69
CA GLY A 47 -9.67 -36.28 22.49
C GLY A 47 -9.58 -36.78 21.05
N GLY A 48 -9.83 -38.09 20.90
CA GLY A 48 -9.71 -38.80 19.62
C GLY A 48 -10.73 -38.35 18.58
N ALA A 49 -11.85 -37.73 18.98
CA ALA A 49 -12.88 -37.25 18.08
C ALA A 49 -12.36 -36.16 17.13
N PHE A 50 -11.49 -35.26 17.62
CA PHE A 50 -10.90 -34.16 16.83
C PHE A 50 -10.01 -34.64 15.67
N LEU A 51 -9.44 -35.86 15.75
CA LEU A 51 -8.59 -36.40 14.69
C LEU A 51 -9.36 -36.64 13.38
N ILE A 52 -10.68 -36.85 13.45
CA ILE A 52 -11.54 -37.08 12.28
C ILE A 52 -11.68 -35.80 11.42
N PRO A 53 -12.20 -34.67 11.94
CA PRO A 53 -12.30 -33.44 11.15
C PRO A 53 -10.93 -32.93 10.70
N TYR A 54 -9.89 -33.10 11.53
CA TYR A 54 -8.51 -32.76 11.15
C TYR A 54 -8.02 -33.58 9.93
N ALA A 55 -8.25 -34.90 9.91
CA ALA A 55 -7.88 -35.75 8.78
C ALA A 55 -8.68 -35.44 7.50
N ILE A 56 -9.94 -35.06 7.62
CA ILE A 56 -10.77 -34.65 6.49
C ILE A 56 -10.24 -33.32 5.92
N ALA A 57 -10.00 -32.32 6.75
CA ALA A 57 -9.43 -31.04 6.33
C ALA A 57 -8.03 -31.19 5.72
N LEU A 58 -7.20 -32.09 6.26
CA LEU A 58 -5.89 -32.43 5.70
C LEU A 58 -5.98 -32.92 4.24
N VAL A 59 -6.87 -33.87 3.98
CA VAL A 59 -7.03 -34.48 2.66
C VAL A 59 -7.67 -33.50 1.69
N PHE A 60 -8.76 -32.83 2.07
CA PHE A 60 -9.55 -32.04 1.13
C PHE A 60 -9.16 -30.56 1.04
N GLU A 61 -8.41 -30.01 2.00
CA GLU A 61 -7.94 -28.61 1.98
C GLU A 61 -6.41 -28.55 1.98
N GLY A 62 -5.77 -29.16 2.98
CA GLY A 62 -4.33 -29.05 3.21
C GLY A 62 -3.47 -29.53 2.04
N LEU A 63 -3.60 -30.80 1.65
CA LEU A 63 -2.82 -31.40 0.57
C LEU A 63 -3.05 -30.72 -0.80
N PRO A 64 -4.31 -30.43 -1.22
CA PRO A 64 -4.56 -29.72 -2.48
C PRO A 64 -3.91 -28.34 -2.56
N LEU A 65 -3.98 -27.54 -1.49
CA LEU A 65 -3.32 -26.23 -1.43
C LEU A 65 -1.79 -26.35 -1.42
N LEU A 66 -1.26 -27.25 -0.59
CA LEU A 66 0.19 -27.50 -0.51
C LEU A 66 0.76 -27.86 -1.89
N HIS A 67 0.07 -28.74 -2.62
CA HIS A 67 0.48 -29.13 -3.96
C HIS A 67 0.45 -27.94 -4.94
N ILE A 68 -0.57 -27.07 -4.88
CA ILE A 68 -0.65 -25.86 -5.71
C ILE A 68 0.53 -24.91 -5.42
N GLU A 69 0.80 -24.60 -4.15
CA GLU A 69 1.87 -23.65 -3.76
C GLU A 69 3.26 -24.14 -4.20
N LEU A 70 3.54 -25.44 -4.00
CA LEU A 70 4.81 -26.04 -4.41
C LEU A 70 4.94 -26.09 -5.94
N ALA A 71 3.88 -26.47 -6.66
CA ALA A 71 3.90 -26.55 -8.12
C ALA A 71 4.04 -25.17 -8.78
N ILE A 72 3.30 -24.17 -8.31
CA ILE A 72 3.32 -22.83 -8.93
C ILE A 72 4.65 -22.10 -8.67
N GLY A 73 5.23 -22.27 -7.47
CA GLY A 73 6.54 -21.72 -7.14
C GLY A 73 7.65 -22.34 -7.98
N GLN A 74 7.64 -23.67 -8.12
CA GLN A 74 8.59 -24.41 -8.97
C GLN A 74 8.47 -24.03 -10.46
N ARG A 75 7.25 -23.84 -10.96
CA ARG A 75 6.98 -23.54 -12.37
C ARG A 75 7.33 -22.10 -12.76
N LEU A 76 6.91 -21.12 -11.97
CA LEU A 76 7.08 -19.71 -12.29
C LEU A 76 8.42 -19.15 -11.81
N ARG A 77 9.12 -19.84 -10.91
CA ARG A 77 10.44 -19.43 -10.42
C ARG A 77 10.41 -18.00 -9.91
N MET A 78 9.51 -17.67 -9.00
CA MET A 78 9.41 -16.34 -8.38
C MET A 78 8.97 -16.50 -6.93
N GLY A 79 9.26 -15.49 -6.08
CA GLY A 79 8.64 -15.41 -4.76
C GLY A 79 7.14 -15.10 -4.85
N SER A 80 6.41 -15.22 -3.74
CA SER A 80 4.94 -15.09 -3.68
C SER A 80 4.40 -13.85 -4.43
N ILE A 81 4.91 -12.64 -4.15
CA ILE A 81 4.46 -11.40 -4.84
C ILE A 81 4.68 -11.48 -6.37
N GLY A 82 5.80 -12.07 -6.80
CA GLY A 82 6.12 -12.21 -8.23
C GLY A 82 5.21 -13.20 -8.93
N VAL A 83 4.91 -14.34 -8.29
CA VAL A 83 4.00 -15.36 -8.78
C VAL A 83 2.62 -14.78 -9.06
N TRP A 84 2.00 -14.14 -8.06
CA TRP A 84 0.64 -13.63 -8.19
C TRP A 84 0.52 -12.50 -9.21
N ASN A 85 1.51 -11.60 -9.30
CA ASN A 85 1.56 -10.56 -10.33
C ASN A 85 1.73 -11.12 -11.75
N SER A 86 2.42 -12.26 -11.89
CA SER A 86 2.68 -12.89 -13.20
C SER A 86 1.47 -13.68 -13.71
N ILE A 87 0.68 -14.27 -12.79
CA ILE A 87 -0.61 -14.89 -13.13
C ILE A 87 -1.60 -13.81 -13.58
N SER A 88 -1.78 -12.76 -12.78
CA SER A 88 -2.60 -11.62 -13.13
C SER A 88 -2.16 -10.38 -12.35
N PRO A 89 -1.91 -9.24 -13.01
CA PRO A 89 -1.55 -8.01 -12.31
C PRO A 89 -2.59 -7.56 -11.25
N TYR A 90 -3.85 -7.95 -11.41
CA TYR A 90 -4.93 -7.66 -10.45
C TYR A 90 -4.84 -8.50 -9.18
N MET A 91 -4.29 -9.72 -9.26
CA MET A 91 -4.12 -10.61 -8.11
C MET A 91 -2.80 -10.37 -7.35
N GLY A 92 -2.01 -9.37 -7.76
CA GLY A 92 -0.76 -9.02 -7.07
C GLY A 92 -0.90 -8.68 -5.58
N GLY A 93 -2.11 -8.34 -5.13
CA GLY A 93 -2.42 -8.10 -3.72
C GLY A 93 -2.35 -9.36 -2.85
N LEU A 94 -2.53 -10.57 -3.41
CA LEU A 94 -2.41 -11.83 -2.65
C LEU A 94 -1.01 -11.97 -2.02
N GLY A 95 0.04 -11.73 -2.80
CA GLY A 95 1.40 -11.81 -2.28
C GLY A 95 1.72 -10.74 -1.25
N VAL A 96 1.06 -9.57 -1.31
CA VAL A 96 1.19 -8.51 -0.29
C VAL A 96 0.48 -8.94 1.00
N ALA A 97 -0.70 -9.56 0.89
CA ALA A 97 -1.43 -10.14 2.01
C ALA A 97 -0.60 -11.23 2.71
N SER A 98 -0.05 -12.19 1.96
CA SER A 98 0.80 -13.26 2.49
C SER A 98 2.05 -12.72 3.20
N LEU A 99 2.68 -11.66 2.67
CA LEU A 99 3.81 -11.00 3.31
C LEU A 99 3.39 -10.33 4.64
N ALA A 100 2.26 -9.63 4.65
CA ALA A 100 1.74 -8.95 5.84
C ALA A 100 1.40 -9.96 6.96
N VAL A 101 0.73 -11.07 6.62
CA VAL A 101 0.42 -12.14 7.57
C VAL A 101 1.70 -12.79 8.11
N SER A 102 2.67 -13.11 7.23
CA SER A 102 3.95 -13.69 7.65
C SER A 102 4.72 -12.76 8.59
N PHE A 103 4.70 -11.46 8.33
CA PHE A 103 5.29 -10.46 9.22
C PHE A 103 4.59 -10.47 10.59
N LEU A 104 3.27 -10.35 10.63
CA LEU A 104 2.51 -10.30 11.89
C LEU A 104 2.67 -11.58 12.72
N ILE A 105 2.72 -12.76 12.08
CA ILE A 105 2.95 -14.03 12.76
C ILE A 105 4.38 -14.09 13.32
N SER A 106 5.37 -13.64 12.56
CA SER A 106 6.77 -13.63 13.02
C SER A 106 6.97 -12.82 14.30
N LEU A 107 6.19 -11.74 14.52
CA LEU A 107 6.30 -10.88 15.70
C LEU A 107 6.05 -11.66 16.99
N PHE A 108 4.91 -12.35 17.11
CA PHE A 108 4.56 -13.06 18.35
C PHE A 108 5.27 -14.40 18.47
N TYR A 109 5.58 -15.05 17.35
CA TYR A 109 6.29 -16.32 17.35
C TYR A 109 7.72 -16.17 17.93
N ASN A 110 8.41 -15.08 17.59
CA ASN A 110 9.72 -14.73 18.16
C ASN A 110 9.68 -14.53 19.69
N MET A 111 8.58 -14.01 20.24
CA MET A 111 8.41 -13.87 21.68
C MET A 111 8.34 -15.23 22.39
N ILE A 112 7.61 -16.19 21.81
CA ILE A 112 7.52 -17.55 22.35
C ILE A 112 8.92 -18.17 22.45
N ILE A 113 9.78 -17.92 21.46
CA ILE A 113 11.15 -18.42 21.46
C ILE A 113 11.97 -17.82 22.60
N ALA A 114 11.80 -16.52 22.87
CA ALA A 114 12.45 -15.88 24.00
C ALA A 114 12.05 -16.52 25.34
N TRP A 115 10.77 -16.88 25.53
CA TRP A 115 10.30 -17.59 26.71
C TRP A 115 10.94 -18.96 26.89
N ILE A 116 11.07 -19.74 25.82
CA ILE A 116 11.70 -21.08 25.89
C ILE A 116 13.14 -20.98 26.38
N LEU A 117 13.84 -19.95 25.92
CA LEU A 117 15.25 -19.77 26.25
C LEU A 117 15.44 -19.25 27.67
N TRP A 118 14.53 -18.39 28.12
CA TRP A 118 14.45 -18.02 29.52
C TRP A 118 14.42 -19.25 30.42
N TYR A 119 13.54 -20.23 30.13
CA TYR A 119 13.49 -21.49 30.85
C TYR A 119 14.75 -22.35 30.68
N LEU A 120 15.33 -22.38 29.48
CA LEU A 120 16.58 -23.12 29.23
C LEU A 120 17.73 -22.60 30.10
N PHE A 121 17.95 -21.28 30.14
CA PHE A 121 19.02 -20.68 30.95
C PHE A 121 18.81 -20.90 32.45
N HIS A 122 17.56 -20.86 32.92
CA HIS A 122 17.21 -21.13 34.32
C HIS A 122 17.22 -22.62 34.69
N SER A 123 17.41 -23.52 33.73
CA SER A 123 17.51 -24.96 33.98
C SER A 123 18.91 -25.40 34.43
N PHE A 124 19.94 -24.56 34.26
CA PHE A 124 21.33 -24.90 34.60
C PHE A 124 21.69 -24.68 36.09
N GLN A 125 20.73 -24.88 36.99
CA GLN A 125 20.92 -24.77 38.45
C GLN A 125 20.14 -25.84 39.21
N SER A 126 20.66 -26.24 40.37
CA SER A 126 20.01 -27.19 41.30
C SER A 126 20.02 -26.60 42.71
N PRO A 127 18.86 -26.38 43.37
CA PRO A 127 17.50 -26.71 42.93
C PRO A 127 16.96 -25.82 41.80
N LEU A 128 15.99 -26.34 41.04
CA LEU A 128 15.29 -25.57 39.99
C LEU A 128 14.45 -24.45 40.61
N PRO A 129 14.34 -23.28 39.96
CA PRO A 129 13.70 -22.10 40.56
C PRO A 129 12.16 -22.19 40.64
N TRP A 130 11.52 -23.04 39.84
CA TRP A 130 10.07 -23.30 39.90
C TRP A 130 9.70 -24.53 40.75
N ARG A 131 10.64 -25.06 41.54
CA ARG A 131 10.40 -26.25 42.39
C ARG A 131 9.63 -25.91 43.66
N ASP A 132 10.07 -24.89 44.39
CA ASP A 132 9.58 -24.55 45.72
C ASP A 132 9.07 -23.10 45.77
N CYS A 133 8.07 -22.82 46.61
CA CYS A 133 7.56 -21.46 46.77
C CYS A 133 8.55 -20.56 47.52
N PRO A 134 8.70 -19.28 47.12
CA PRO A 134 9.50 -18.34 47.87
C PRO A 134 8.86 -17.99 49.22
N ILE A 135 9.71 -17.62 50.18
CA ILE A 135 9.29 -17.19 51.52
C ILE A 135 8.94 -15.70 51.47
N ASN A 136 7.92 -15.28 52.22
CA ASN A 136 7.55 -13.87 52.38
C ASN A 136 8.69 -13.01 52.94
N LEU A 137 8.61 -11.69 52.72
CA LEU A 137 9.57 -10.70 53.23
C LEU A 137 9.81 -10.78 54.76
N ASN A 138 8.79 -11.20 55.52
CA ASN A 138 8.86 -11.35 56.98
C ASN A 138 9.44 -12.70 57.44
N HIS A 139 9.81 -13.59 56.52
CA HIS A 139 10.32 -14.94 56.80
C HIS A 139 9.41 -15.84 57.67
N THR A 140 8.12 -15.50 57.79
CA THR A 140 7.16 -16.22 58.64
C THR A 140 6.38 -17.32 57.92
N GLY A 141 6.37 -17.34 56.59
CA GLY A 141 5.62 -18.30 55.77
C GLY A 141 5.81 -18.08 54.27
N TYR A 142 5.17 -18.93 53.45
CA TYR A 142 5.23 -18.83 51.99
C TYR A 142 4.39 -17.67 51.45
N VAL A 143 4.75 -17.18 50.25
CA VAL A 143 3.94 -16.20 49.53
C VAL A 143 2.55 -16.77 49.28
N SER A 144 1.52 -16.03 49.73
CA SER A 144 0.12 -16.47 49.71
C SER A 144 -0.40 -16.78 48.31
N GLU A 145 0.05 -16.02 47.30
CA GLU A 145 -0.24 -16.27 45.88
C GLU A 145 0.34 -17.62 45.42
N CYS A 146 1.58 -17.95 45.82
CA CYS A 146 2.24 -19.20 45.47
C CYS A 146 1.62 -20.41 46.17
N GLU A 147 1.24 -20.24 47.44
CA GLU A 147 0.61 -21.29 48.26
C GLU A 147 -0.77 -21.69 47.72
N LYS A 148 -1.58 -20.72 47.28
CA LYS A 148 -2.91 -20.97 46.73
C LYS A 148 -2.87 -21.56 45.31
N ALA A 149 -1.87 -21.22 44.50
CA ALA A 149 -1.72 -21.71 43.13
C ALA A 149 -0.73 -22.88 43.04
N SER A 150 0.49 -22.63 42.57
CA SER A 150 1.61 -23.57 42.60
C SER A 150 2.93 -22.82 42.36
N ALA A 151 4.05 -23.40 42.79
CA ALA A 151 5.38 -22.84 42.53
C ALA A 151 5.66 -22.63 41.03
N VAL A 152 5.13 -23.51 40.17
CA VAL A 152 5.28 -23.42 38.71
C VAL A 152 4.47 -22.27 38.14
N ASN A 153 3.20 -22.12 38.54
CA ASN A 153 2.35 -21.03 38.07
C ASN A 153 2.86 -19.68 38.59
N TYR A 154 3.35 -19.63 39.84
CA TYR A 154 3.96 -18.43 40.41
C TYR A 154 5.22 -18.01 39.64
N PHE A 155 6.11 -18.96 39.32
CA PHE A 155 7.30 -18.66 38.52
C PHE A 155 6.95 -18.17 37.10
N TRP A 156 5.91 -18.70 36.48
CA TRP A 156 5.46 -18.23 35.16
C TRP A 156 4.85 -16.84 35.21
N TYR A 157 3.79 -16.64 36.02
CA TYR A 157 3.03 -15.40 36.03
C TYR A 157 3.75 -14.25 36.73
N ARG A 158 4.58 -14.52 37.75
CA ARG A 158 5.22 -13.49 38.57
C ARG A 158 6.69 -13.26 38.26
N GLU A 159 7.49 -14.32 38.19
CA GLU A 159 8.95 -14.20 37.96
C GLU A 159 9.29 -14.08 36.47
N THR A 160 8.60 -14.80 35.59
CA THR A 160 8.88 -14.80 34.15
C THR A 160 8.20 -13.64 33.44
N LEU A 161 6.87 -13.56 33.55
CA LEU A 161 6.05 -12.56 32.83
C LEU A 161 5.83 -11.27 33.61
N ASN A 162 5.83 -11.32 34.96
CA ASN A 162 5.40 -10.24 35.84
C ASN A 162 4.07 -9.62 35.36
N ILE A 163 3.04 -10.47 35.30
CA ILE A 163 1.78 -10.19 34.60
C ILE A 163 0.90 -9.18 35.35
N THR A 164 0.20 -8.34 34.59
CA THR A 164 -0.80 -7.41 35.12
C THR A 164 -2.18 -8.08 35.22
N PRO A 165 -3.07 -7.60 36.11
CA PRO A 165 -4.38 -8.23 36.32
C PRO A 165 -5.27 -8.12 35.08
N ASN A 166 -5.17 -7.02 34.32
CA ASN A 166 -6.02 -6.75 33.15
C ASN A 166 -5.18 -6.23 31.98
N ILE A 167 -5.70 -6.34 30.76
CA ILE A 167 -5.01 -5.89 29.54
C ILE A 167 -4.79 -4.36 29.49
N GLU A 168 -5.65 -3.58 30.14
CA GLU A 168 -5.59 -2.10 30.13
C GLU A 168 -4.40 -1.54 30.93
N THR A 169 -3.88 -2.31 31.90
CA THR A 169 -2.70 -1.92 32.66
C THR A 169 -1.47 -2.54 32.02
N SER A 170 -0.66 -1.73 31.33
CA SER A 170 0.46 -2.22 30.52
C SER A 170 1.68 -2.69 31.33
N GLY A 171 1.74 -2.36 32.63
CA GLY A 171 2.86 -2.71 33.50
C GLY A 171 4.20 -2.08 33.04
N SER A 172 5.31 -2.53 33.63
CA SER A 172 6.66 -2.13 33.25
C SER A 172 7.22 -2.98 32.10
N PHE A 173 8.25 -2.47 31.45
CA PHE A 173 9.02 -3.19 30.43
C PHE A 173 9.92 -4.26 31.09
N GLN A 174 9.72 -5.53 30.75
CA GLN A 174 10.49 -6.66 31.29
C GLN A 174 11.74 -6.93 30.44
N TRP A 175 12.86 -6.27 30.79
CA TRP A 175 14.09 -6.25 29.97
C TRP A 175 14.76 -7.62 29.81
N TRP A 176 14.56 -8.54 30.75
CA TRP A 176 15.17 -9.87 30.72
C TRP A 176 14.60 -10.78 29.63
N LEU A 177 13.34 -10.56 29.21
CA LEU A 177 12.72 -11.33 28.13
C LEU A 177 13.29 -10.96 26.74
N ALA A 178 13.99 -9.83 26.60
CA ALA A 178 14.49 -9.33 25.32
C ALA A 178 15.84 -9.94 24.87
N ILE A 179 16.52 -10.73 25.71
CA ILE A 179 17.96 -11.05 25.55
C ILE A 179 18.25 -12.42 24.88
N TYR A 180 17.24 -13.28 24.64
CA TYR A 180 17.52 -14.69 24.35
C TYR A 180 16.97 -15.21 22.99
N VAL A 181 17.83 -15.79 22.12
CA VAL A 181 17.46 -16.60 20.92
C VAL A 181 18.34 -17.88 20.74
N THR A 182 17.74 -19.01 20.31
CA THR A 182 18.26 -20.30 19.71
C THR A 182 18.17 -21.63 20.50
N VAL A 183 17.45 -22.63 19.96
CA VAL A 183 17.74 -24.09 20.14
C VAL A 183 17.33 -24.89 18.88
N SER A 184 18.17 -25.86 18.53
CA SER A 184 18.14 -26.64 17.29
C SER A 184 18.10 -28.16 17.47
N PHE A 185 17.14 -28.72 18.23
CA PHE A 185 17.15 -30.18 18.52
C PHE A 185 15.80 -30.88 18.83
N PRO A 186 14.66 -30.59 18.15
CA PRO A 186 13.35 -31.09 18.58
C PRO A 186 13.17 -32.61 18.46
N TYR A 187 13.61 -33.27 17.39
CA TYR A 187 13.29 -34.70 17.16
C TYR A 187 14.00 -35.66 18.13
N LEU A 188 15.28 -35.42 18.42
CA LEU A 188 16.04 -36.26 19.35
C LEU A 188 15.55 -36.06 20.79
N VAL A 189 15.22 -34.81 21.15
CA VAL A 189 14.62 -34.46 22.45
C VAL A 189 13.25 -35.10 22.62
N LEU A 190 12.33 -34.94 21.65
CA LEU A 190 10.99 -35.54 21.71
C LEU A 190 11.05 -37.06 21.88
N THR A 191 12.04 -37.72 21.26
CA THR A 191 12.21 -39.18 21.38
C THR A 191 12.72 -39.61 22.76
N ILE A 192 13.66 -38.86 23.35
CA ILE A 192 14.09 -39.08 24.75
C ILE A 192 12.94 -38.82 25.72
N PHE A 193 12.18 -37.74 25.51
CA PHE A 193 11.00 -37.42 26.31
C PHE A 193 9.90 -38.47 26.16
N LEU A 194 9.70 -39.05 24.97
CA LEU A 194 8.75 -40.14 24.75
C LEU A 194 9.09 -41.35 25.62
N ILE A 195 10.33 -41.85 25.56
CA ILE A 195 10.75 -43.01 26.36
C ILE A 195 10.58 -42.72 27.86
N LYS A 196 10.93 -41.53 28.32
CA LYS A 196 10.79 -41.17 29.74
C LYS A 196 9.33 -40.99 30.16
N SER A 197 8.52 -40.31 29.36
CA SER A 197 7.10 -40.01 29.66
C SER A 197 6.25 -41.28 29.77
N LEU A 198 6.48 -42.27 28.91
CA LEU A 198 5.76 -43.55 28.93
C LEU A 198 6.07 -44.42 30.16
N THR A 199 7.19 -44.15 30.86
CA THR A 199 7.57 -44.87 32.09
C THR A 199 7.02 -44.23 33.38
N LEU A 200 6.28 -43.12 33.27
CA LEU A 200 5.72 -42.41 34.42
C LEU A 200 4.40 -43.06 34.92
N PRO A 201 4.14 -43.09 36.25
CA PRO A 201 2.91 -43.65 36.79
C PRO A 201 1.69 -42.77 36.44
N GLY A 202 0.65 -43.34 35.83
CA GLY A 202 -0.51 -42.58 35.32
C GLY A 202 -0.37 -42.06 33.89
N ALA A 203 0.73 -42.38 33.19
CA ALA A 203 0.90 -42.06 31.78
C ALA A 203 -0.15 -42.75 30.88
N THR A 204 -0.56 -43.97 31.23
CA THR A 204 -1.59 -44.74 30.52
C THR A 204 -2.95 -44.04 30.52
N ASP A 205 -3.30 -43.38 31.62
CA ASP A 205 -4.61 -42.72 31.78
C ASP A 205 -4.72 -41.50 30.87
N GLY A 206 -3.62 -40.74 30.72
CA GLY A 206 -3.54 -39.64 29.75
C GLY A 206 -3.59 -40.10 28.29
N LEU A 207 -3.01 -41.26 27.97
CA LEU A 207 -3.11 -41.85 26.62
C LEU A 207 -4.51 -42.39 26.30
N ILE A 208 -5.18 -43.00 27.28
CA ILE A 208 -6.57 -43.43 27.14
C ILE A 208 -7.45 -42.20 26.87
N TYR A 209 -7.22 -41.09 27.58
CA TYR A 209 -7.92 -39.82 27.33
C TYR A 209 -7.70 -39.30 25.90
N LEU A 210 -6.46 -39.34 25.38
CA LEU A 210 -6.16 -38.91 24.00
C LEU A 210 -6.91 -39.72 22.93
N PHE A 211 -7.03 -41.05 23.09
CA PHE A 211 -7.59 -41.92 22.06
C PHE A 211 -9.07 -42.28 22.25
N THR A 212 -9.71 -41.87 23.35
CA THR A 212 -11.14 -42.11 23.58
C THR A 212 -11.95 -41.00 22.92
N PRO A 213 -12.75 -41.29 21.87
CA PRO A 213 -13.52 -40.25 21.18
C PRO A 213 -14.82 -39.92 21.91
N ASP A 214 -15.09 -38.64 22.12
CA ASP A 214 -16.43 -38.14 22.46
C ASP A 214 -17.19 -37.76 21.19
N TRP A 215 -18.28 -38.48 20.89
CA TRP A 215 -19.04 -38.29 19.66
C TRP A 215 -19.96 -37.07 19.68
N GLU A 216 -20.31 -36.56 20.85
CA GLU A 216 -21.20 -35.40 20.98
C GLU A 216 -20.52 -34.11 20.53
N THR A 217 -19.18 -34.01 20.66
CA THR A 217 -18.42 -32.82 20.28
C THR A 217 -18.45 -32.57 18.77
N LEU A 218 -18.55 -33.61 17.92
CA LEU A 218 -18.56 -33.48 16.46
C LEU A 218 -19.76 -32.71 15.89
N LYS A 219 -20.83 -32.56 16.67
CA LYS A 219 -22.01 -31.75 16.31
C LYS A 219 -21.72 -30.24 16.38
N ASN A 220 -20.68 -29.83 17.12
CA ASN A 220 -20.33 -28.43 17.29
C ASN A 220 -19.56 -27.90 16.07
N PRO A 221 -19.99 -26.79 15.44
CA PRO A 221 -19.33 -26.23 14.26
C PRO A 221 -17.92 -25.69 14.57
N ASP A 222 -17.68 -25.26 15.81
CA ASP A 222 -16.38 -24.77 16.28
C ASP A 222 -15.25 -25.81 16.09
N VAL A 223 -15.57 -27.11 16.25
CA VAL A 223 -14.61 -28.21 16.07
C VAL A 223 -14.09 -28.27 14.64
N TRP A 224 -14.98 -28.12 13.66
CA TRP A 224 -14.63 -28.16 12.24
C TRP A 224 -13.86 -26.92 11.81
N LEU A 225 -14.23 -25.76 12.35
CA LEU A 225 -13.54 -24.51 12.13
C LEU A 225 -12.10 -24.54 12.66
N ASP A 226 -11.91 -24.97 13.91
CA ASP A 226 -10.59 -25.04 14.52
C ASP A 226 -9.72 -26.15 13.92
N ALA A 227 -10.32 -27.26 13.48
CA ALA A 227 -9.60 -28.28 12.72
C ALA A 227 -9.07 -27.75 11.38
N SER A 228 -9.90 -27.02 10.63
CA SER A 228 -9.52 -26.41 9.35
C SER A 228 -8.46 -25.32 9.53
N THR A 229 -8.65 -24.38 10.48
CA THR A 229 -7.64 -23.34 10.78
C THR A 229 -6.32 -23.93 11.26
N GLN A 230 -6.35 -25.01 12.06
CA GLN A 230 -5.16 -25.72 12.49
C GLN A 230 -4.38 -26.34 11.32
N ILE A 231 -5.04 -26.78 10.23
CA ILE A 231 -4.35 -27.27 9.03
C ILE A 231 -3.59 -26.14 8.34
N PHE A 232 -4.18 -24.95 8.17
CA PHE A 232 -3.49 -23.81 7.57
C PHE A 232 -2.27 -23.37 8.39
N PHE A 233 -2.40 -23.33 9.72
CA PHE A 233 -1.29 -23.03 10.63
C PHE A 233 -0.24 -24.14 10.66
N SER A 234 -0.64 -25.42 10.65
CA SER A 234 0.25 -26.57 10.75
C SER A 234 0.99 -26.85 9.44
N MET A 235 0.45 -26.46 8.29
CA MET A 235 1.10 -26.64 6.99
C MET A 235 1.69 -25.34 6.44
N CYS A 236 1.55 -24.22 7.16
CA CYS A 236 2.03 -22.90 6.75
C CYS A 236 1.54 -22.49 5.34
N LEU A 237 0.27 -22.78 5.03
CA LEU A 237 -0.38 -22.49 3.74
C LEU A 237 -0.86 -21.04 3.67
N GLY A 238 -0.66 -20.36 2.54
CA GLY A 238 -1.03 -18.96 2.33
C GLY A 238 0.00 -17.95 2.84
N PHE A 239 1.11 -18.42 3.42
CA PHE A 239 2.22 -17.58 3.91
C PHE A 239 3.15 -17.16 2.75
N GLY A 240 3.18 -17.94 1.67
CA GLY A 240 4.07 -17.71 0.51
C GLY A 240 5.52 -18.18 0.71
N GLY A 241 5.86 -18.76 1.86
CA GLY A 241 7.18 -19.35 2.14
C GLY A 241 7.45 -20.60 1.30
N LEU A 242 6.48 -21.50 1.18
CA LEU A 242 6.57 -22.72 0.37
C LEU A 242 6.69 -22.43 -1.13
N ILE A 243 6.01 -21.38 -1.61
CA ILE A 243 6.18 -20.85 -2.98
C ILE A 243 7.64 -20.38 -3.20
N ALA A 244 8.22 -19.69 -2.22
CA ALA A 244 9.61 -19.24 -2.30
C ALA A 244 10.60 -20.40 -2.29
N PHE A 245 10.43 -21.38 -1.39
CA PHE A 245 11.32 -22.55 -1.31
C PHE A 245 11.27 -23.43 -2.56
N SER A 246 10.08 -23.69 -3.08
CA SER A 246 9.89 -24.45 -4.32
C SER A 246 10.44 -23.73 -5.55
N SER A 247 10.48 -22.39 -5.54
CA SER A 247 11.06 -21.61 -6.64
C SER A 247 12.57 -21.84 -6.85
N TYR A 248 13.27 -22.35 -5.84
CA TYR A 248 14.69 -22.72 -5.92
C TYR A 248 14.91 -24.21 -6.24
N SER A 249 13.87 -25.07 -6.13
CA SER A 249 13.94 -26.49 -6.48
C SER A 249 14.09 -26.70 -7.99
N ILE A 250 14.63 -27.82 -8.47
CA ILE A 250 14.86 -28.10 -9.89
C ILE A 250 13.53 -28.13 -10.67
N GLN A 251 13.52 -27.70 -11.95
CA GLN A 251 12.27 -27.50 -12.71
C GLN A 251 11.50 -28.81 -12.95
N LYS A 252 12.21 -29.91 -13.17
CA LYS A 252 11.65 -31.26 -13.36
C LYS A 252 11.67 -32.10 -12.07
N ASN A 253 11.52 -31.46 -10.92
CA ASN A 253 11.37 -32.16 -9.66
C ASN A 253 9.92 -32.63 -9.45
N ASN A 254 9.73 -33.74 -8.74
CA ASN A 254 8.41 -34.30 -8.49
C ASN A 254 7.73 -33.60 -7.31
N CYS A 255 7.09 -32.46 -7.58
CA CYS A 255 6.39 -31.66 -6.57
C CYS A 255 5.16 -32.37 -5.97
N GLU A 256 4.51 -33.29 -6.70
CA GLU A 256 3.39 -34.10 -6.17
C GLU A 256 3.87 -35.01 -5.04
N ARG A 257 4.99 -35.72 -5.26
CA ARG A 257 5.59 -36.59 -4.24
C ARG A 257 6.03 -35.78 -3.01
N ASP A 258 6.63 -34.62 -3.24
CA ASP A 258 7.11 -33.77 -2.15
C ASP A 258 5.95 -33.22 -1.31
N ALA A 259 4.85 -32.79 -1.94
CA ALA A 259 3.64 -32.34 -1.25
C ALA A 259 3.05 -33.45 -0.35
N ILE A 260 2.96 -34.67 -0.86
CA ILE A 260 2.46 -35.83 -0.09
C ILE A 260 3.39 -36.14 1.08
N ILE A 261 4.71 -36.21 0.87
CA ILE A 261 5.66 -36.52 1.94
C ILE A 261 5.63 -35.45 3.03
N VAL A 262 5.70 -34.16 2.67
CA VAL A 262 5.65 -33.05 3.62
C VAL A 262 4.35 -33.07 4.41
N GLY A 263 3.21 -33.28 3.74
CA GLY A 263 1.90 -33.32 4.38
C GLY A 263 1.76 -34.46 5.41
N PHE A 264 2.17 -35.67 5.04
CA PHE A 264 2.13 -36.82 5.95
C PHE A 264 3.13 -36.71 7.09
N MET A 265 4.36 -36.22 6.84
CA MET A 265 5.37 -36.03 7.89
C MET A 265 4.92 -35.01 8.93
N ASN A 266 4.23 -33.94 8.51
CA ASN A 266 3.66 -32.97 9.42
C ASN A 266 2.63 -33.62 10.37
N THR A 267 1.60 -34.28 9.84
CA THR A 267 0.56 -34.92 10.65
C THR A 267 1.11 -36.03 11.54
N PHE A 268 2.03 -36.85 11.02
CA PHE A 268 2.73 -37.86 11.80
C PHE A 268 3.45 -37.23 12.99
N THR A 269 4.11 -36.08 12.78
CA THR A 269 4.83 -35.37 13.84
C THR A 269 3.90 -34.76 14.87
N SER A 270 2.73 -34.22 14.48
CA SER A 270 1.74 -33.68 15.42
C SER A 270 1.18 -34.77 16.33
N ILE A 271 0.87 -35.96 15.79
CA ILE A 271 0.43 -37.11 16.58
C ILE A 271 1.58 -37.61 17.47
N TYR A 272 2.78 -37.74 16.92
CA TYR A 272 3.97 -38.17 17.65
C TYR A 272 4.31 -37.25 18.83
N ALA A 273 4.19 -35.92 18.65
CA ALA A 273 4.40 -34.94 19.70
C ALA A 273 3.30 -34.94 20.77
N SER A 274 2.08 -35.36 20.42
CA SER A 274 0.95 -35.44 21.37
C SER A 274 1.15 -36.56 22.40
N ILE A 275 1.68 -37.71 22.00
CA ILE A 275 1.86 -38.89 22.87
C ILE A 275 2.64 -38.58 24.17
N PRO A 276 3.86 -38.00 24.13
CA PRO A 276 4.60 -37.69 25.35
C PRO A 276 3.91 -36.61 26.20
N ILE A 277 3.20 -35.67 25.57
CA ILE A 277 2.49 -34.59 26.27
C ILE A 277 1.33 -35.16 27.06
N PHE A 278 0.46 -35.94 26.43
CA PHE A 278 -0.66 -36.59 27.12
C PHE A 278 -0.20 -37.59 28.19
N ALA A 279 0.94 -38.28 27.99
CA ALA A 279 1.54 -39.11 29.03
C ALA A 279 2.01 -38.28 30.26
N ILE A 280 2.63 -37.12 30.04
CA ILE A 280 3.03 -36.21 31.13
C ILE A 280 1.81 -35.57 31.81
N LEU A 281 0.78 -35.20 31.05
CA LEU A 281 -0.48 -34.68 31.59
C LEU A 281 -1.18 -35.72 32.46
N GLY A 282 -1.21 -36.99 32.03
CA GLY A 282 -1.71 -38.12 32.82
C GLY A 282 -0.96 -38.29 34.14
N PHE A 283 0.38 -38.28 34.11
CA PHE A 283 1.20 -38.30 35.33
C PHE A 283 0.89 -37.12 36.26
N LYS A 284 0.81 -35.89 35.72
CA LYS A 284 0.51 -34.68 36.49
C LYS A 284 -0.88 -34.73 37.12
N ALA A 285 -1.88 -35.17 36.37
CA ALA A 285 -3.25 -35.31 36.85
C ALA A 285 -3.35 -36.37 37.95
N ASN A 286 -2.69 -37.52 37.79
CA ASN A 286 -2.68 -38.59 38.79
C ASN A 286 -1.95 -38.16 40.08
N GLU A 287 -0.84 -37.43 39.97
CA GLU A 287 -0.13 -36.88 41.13
C GLU A 287 -0.99 -35.85 41.89
N ASN A 288 -1.68 -34.96 41.18
CA ASN A 288 -2.60 -33.98 41.78
C ASN A 288 -3.82 -34.66 42.41
N PHE A 289 -4.37 -35.67 41.76
CA PHE A 289 -5.46 -36.49 42.28
C PHE A 289 -5.06 -37.19 43.58
N ASN A 290 -3.88 -37.82 43.62
CA ASN A 290 -3.35 -38.48 44.82
C ASN A 290 -3.05 -37.48 45.94
N LYS A 291 -2.53 -36.28 45.64
CA LYS A 291 -2.37 -35.20 46.61
C LYS A 291 -3.70 -34.71 47.19
N CYS A 292 -4.71 -34.55 46.34
CA CYS A 292 -6.06 -34.15 46.75
C CYS A 292 -6.68 -35.19 47.71
N ARG A 293 -6.58 -36.49 47.37
CA ARG A 293 -7.08 -37.58 48.24
C ARG A 293 -6.30 -37.68 49.54
N ASN A 294 -4.98 -37.60 49.50
CA ASN A 294 -4.16 -37.60 50.72
C ASN A 294 -4.51 -36.43 51.66
N TRP A 295 -4.88 -35.27 51.12
CA TRP A 295 -5.35 -34.14 51.92
C TRP A 295 -6.68 -34.45 52.63
N ASN A 296 -7.63 -35.06 51.91
CA ASN A 296 -8.90 -35.51 52.49
C ASN A 296 -8.70 -36.62 53.55
N ILE A 297 -7.81 -37.58 53.28
CA ILE A 297 -7.44 -38.65 54.21
C ILE A 297 -6.92 -38.04 55.51
N LEU A 298 -5.97 -37.09 55.44
CA LEU A 298 -5.41 -36.44 56.62
C LEU A 298 -6.47 -35.72 57.46
N ARG A 299 -7.44 -35.07 56.81
CA ARG A 299 -8.55 -34.38 57.50
C ARG A 299 -9.51 -35.37 58.16
N LEU A 300 -9.86 -36.45 57.48
CA LEU A 300 -10.70 -37.52 58.04
C LEU A 300 -10.01 -38.20 59.23
N THR A 301 -8.74 -38.58 59.09
CA THR A 301 -7.95 -39.21 60.15
C THR A 301 -7.86 -38.31 61.40
N ASN A 302 -7.67 -37.00 61.22
CA ASN A 302 -7.60 -36.05 62.33
C ASN A 302 -8.98 -35.80 63.00
N SER A 303 -10.08 -35.82 62.26
CA SER A 303 -11.43 -35.63 62.83
C SER A 303 -11.91 -36.87 63.59
N PHE A 304 -11.79 -38.04 62.95
CA PHE A 304 -12.24 -39.31 63.50
C PHE A 304 -11.19 -40.00 64.39
N ASN A 305 -10.04 -39.35 64.62
CA ASN A 305 -8.94 -39.77 65.49
C ASN A 305 -8.47 -41.22 65.24
N ILE A 306 -8.35 -41.58 63.97
CA ILE A 306 -7.95 -42.91 63.51
C ILE A 306 -6.43 -42.99 63.50
N GLY A 307 -5.84 -44.15 63.80
CA GLY A 307 -4.39 -44.34 63.66
C GLY A 307 -3.89 -44.00 62.25
N ASN A 308 -2.74 -43.32 62.17
CA ASN A 308 -2.06 -43.08 60.90
C ASN A 308 -1.87 -44.43 60.16
N GLU A 309 -2.11 -44.45 58.84
CA GLU A 309 -2.01 -45.62 57.94
C GLU A 309 -3.23 -46.56 57.85
N ASN A 310 -4.30 -46.37 58.64
CA ASN A 310 -5.52 -47.19 58.48
C ASN A 310 -6.35 -46.82 57.23
N ILE A 311 -6.34 -45.55 56.82
CA ILE A 311 -6.97 -45.08 55.59
C ILE A 311 -5.87 -44.91 54.54
N THR A 312 -5.85 -45.78 53.54
CA THR A 312 -4.92 -45.73 52.40
C THR A 312 -5.60 -45.15 51.16
N LEU A 313 -4.81 -44.78 50.12
CA LEU A 313 -5.34 -44.33 48.83
C LEU A 313 -6.24 -45.38 48.15
N GLU A 314 -6.05 -46.66 48.41
CA GLU A 314 -6.85 -47.74 47.83
C GLU A 314 -8.20 -47.90 48.55
N ASN A 315 -8.21 -47.76 49.88
CA ASN A 315 -9.42 -47.97 50.70
C ASN A 315 -10.18 -46.66 51.00
N TYR A 316 -9.75 -45.52 50.45
CA TYR A 316 -10.34 -44.22 50.75
C TYR A 316 -11.82 -44.12 50.39
N ASP A 317 -12.24 -44.64 49.23
CA ASP A 317 -13.63 -44.51 48.77
C ASP A 317 -14.59 -45.33 49.66
N ASP A 318 -14.15 -46.51 50.11
CA ASP A 318 -14.90 -47.36 51.03
C ASP A 318 -15.07 -46.68 52.41
N TRP A 319 -13.99 -46.11 52.94
CA TRP A 319 -14.02 -45.36 54.19
C TRP A 319 -14.84 -44.07 54.08
N PHE A 320 -14.72 -43.34 52.97
CA PHE A 320 -15.50 -42.13 52.72
C PHE A 320 -17.00 -42.45 52.68
N ASN A 321 -17.40 -43.50 51.96
CA ASN A 321 -18.78 -43.96 51.93
C ASN A 321 -19.26 -44.47 53.29
N HIS A 322 -18.39 -45.12 54.07
CA HIS A 322 -18.71 -45.54 55.44
C HIS A 322 -19.00 -44.34 56.35
N PHE A 323 -18.13 -43.32 56.38
CA PHE A 323 -18.33 -42.13 57.20
C PHE A 323 -19.49 -41.26 56.73
N ASN A 324 -19.68 -41.12 55.42
CA ASN A 324 -20.81 -40.37 54.86
C ASN A 324 -22.17 -40.99 55.24
N ASN A 325 -22.23 -42.32 55.37
CA ASN A 325 -23.44 -43.02 55.81
C ASN A 325 -23.63 -43.03 57.33
N THR A 326 -22.53 -42.98 58.10
CA THR A 326 -22.58 -43.08 59.56
C THR A 326 -22.81 -41.72 60.21
N ASP A 327 -22.04 -40.70 59.81
CA ASP A 327 -22.05 -39.35 60.40
C ASP A 327 -22.00 -38.26 59.31
N PRO A 328 -23.06 -38.08 58.50
CA PRO A 328 -23.07 -37.16 57.35
C PRO A 328 -22.84 -35.69 57.74
N SER A 329 -23.34 -35.25 58.90
CA SER A 329 -23.19 -33.86 59.36
C SER A 329 -21.75 -33.51 59.75
N GLU A 330 -20.98 -34.48 60.24
CA GLU A 330 -19.57 -34.25 60.59
C GLU A 330 -18.70 -34.22 59.33
N VAL A 331 -19.00 -35.09 58.35
CA VAL A 331 -18.34 -35.09 57.03
C VAL A 331 -18.61 -33.77 56.27
N GLU A 332 -19.84 -33.26 56.32
CA GLU A 332 -20.20 -31.97 55.70
C GLU A 332 -19.47 -30.79 56.37
N SER A 333 -19.26 -30.85 57.70
CA SER A 333 -18.51 -29.83 58.44
C SER A 333 -17.02 -29.74 58.09
N LEU A 334 -16.45 -30.82 57.54
CA LEU A 334 -15.03 -30.92 57.21
C LEU A 334 -14.65 -30.24 55.88
N ASN A 335 -15.63 -29.80 55.07
CA ASN A 335 -15.41 -29.13 53.76
C ASN A 335 -14.35 -29.85 52.91
N LEU A 336 -14.53 -31.15 52.68
CA LEU A 336 -13.59 -31.97 51.92
C LEU A 336 -13.50 -31.51 50.45
N LYS A 337 -12.33 -31.64 49.85
CA LYS A 337 -12.12 -31.27 48.43
C LYS A 337 -12.71 -32.36 47.53
N THR A 338 -13.46 -31.97 46.49
CA THR A 338 -13.94 -32.89 45.46
C THR A 338 -12.79 -33.24 44.50
N CYS A 339 -12.27 -34.46 44.58
CA CYS A 339 -11.15 -34.93 43.76
C CYS A 339 -11.68 -35.79 42.60
N ASN A 340 -11.73 -35.26 41.37
CA ASN A 340 -12.07 -36.03 40.16
C ASN A 340 -10.90 -35.98 39.18
N LEU A 341 -10.41 -37.16 38.76
CA LEU A 341 -9.29 -37.28 37.81
C LEU A 341 -9.61 -36.60 36.47
N GLN A 342 -10.84 -36.70 35.99
CA GLN A 342 -11.27 -36.10 34.72
C GLN A 342 -11.10 -34.58 34.74
N THR A 343 -11.50 -33.93 35.83
CA THR A 343 -11.35 -32.48 36.00
C THR A 343 -9.88 -32.04 36.01
N PHE A 344 -8.99 -32.83 36.62
CA PHE A 344 -7.56 -32.54 36.60
C PHE A 344 -6.90 -32.79 35.24
N LEU A 345 -7.43 -33.73 34.44
CA LEU A 345 -7.03 -33.89 33.05
C LEU A 345 -7.46 -32.65 32.27
N ASP A 346 -8.72 -32.24 32.36
CA ASP A 346 -9.31 -31.10 31.64
C ASP A 346 -8.65 -29.74 31.97
N GLU A 347 -8.15 -29.54 33.19
CA GLU A 347 -7.52 -28.28 33.64
C GLU A 347 -6.01 -28.15 33.32
N SER A 348 -5.37 -29.17 32.73
CA SER A 348 -3.90 -29.31 32.78
C SER A 348 -3.10 -28.69 31.62
N ALA A 349 -3.73 -28.12 30.58
CA ALA A 349 -3.03 -27.65 29.37
C ALA A 349 -3.21 -26.15 29.04
N SER A 350 -2.09 -25.41 29.03
CA SER A 350 -1.87 -24.21 28.20
C SER A 350 -0.37 -23.89 28.10
N GLY A 351 0.12 -23.46 26.92
CA GLY A 351 1.47 -22.88 26.74
C GLY A 351 2.37 -23.55 25.68
N THR A 352 3.25 -22.77 25.05
CA THR A 352 3.76 -22.95 23.67
C THR A 352 5.30 -23.19 23.57
N GLY A 353 5.77 -24.21 22.83
CA GLY A 353 7.22 -24.61 22.77
C GLY A 353 7.80 -25.12 21.42
N LEU A 354 8.94 -24.49 21.02
CA LEU A 354 9.95 -24.53 19.91
C LEU A 354 9.72 -24.54 18.35
N ALA A 355 10.37 -23.64 17.57
CA ALA A 355 10.86 -23.89 16.17
C ALA A 355 11.82 -22.79 15.60
N PHE A 356 13.15 -22.97 15.52
CA PHE A 356 14.08 -21.91 15.00
C PHE A 356 15.35 -22.31 14.23
N ILE A 357 15.49 -23.52 13.68
CA ILE A 357 16.76 -23.91 13.02
C ILE A 357 16.94 -23.26 11.63
N VAL A 358 15.84 -22.97 10.93
CA VAL A 358 15.89 -22.48 9.55
C VAL A 358 15.96 -20.94 9.47
N PHE A 359 15.57 -20.24 10.54
CA PHE A 359 15.45 -18.77 10.52
C PHE A 359 16.82 -18.07 10.69
N THR A 360 17.77 -18.68 11.39
CA THR A 360 19.08 -18.08 11.67
C THR A 360 19.99 -17.96 10.43
N GLU A 361 19.83 -18.84 9.45
CA GLU A 361 20.62 -18.78 8.20
C GLU A 361 20.11 -17.70 7.25
N ALA A 362 18.80 -17.39 7.28
CA ALA A 362 18.19 -16.33 6.49
C ALA A 362 18.48 -14.90 7.01
N VAL A 363 18.75 -14.74 8.31
CA VAL A 363 19.03 -13.44 8.96
C VAL A 363 20.32 -12.79 8.45
N ILE A 364 21.29 -13.57 7.98
CA ILE A 364 22.58 -13.06 7.47
C ILE A 364 22.38 -12.28 6.15
N HIS A 365 21.29 -12.51 5.42
CA HIS A 365 20.99 -11.88 4.13
C HIS A 365 19.84 -10.86 4.16
N MET A 366 19.21 -10.61 5.31
CA MET A 366 18.13 -9.62 5.43
C MET A 366 18.70 -8.21 5.67
N PRO A 367 18.11 -7.14 5.10
CA PRO A 367 18.47 -5.78 5.48
C PRO A 367 18.11 -5.59 6.96
N GLY A 368 19.09 -5.30 7.81
CA GLY A 368 18.92 -5.20 9.27
C GLY A 368 17.78 -4.27 9.74
N LEU A 369 17.27 -3.42 8.85
CA LEU A 369 16.07 -2.62 9.05
C LEU A 369 14.80 -3.46 9.34
N ILE A 370 14.58 -4.59 8.66
CA ILE A 370 13.38 -5.42 8.87
C ILE A 370 13.42 -6.11 10.24
N CYS A 371 14.60 -6.61 10.63
CA CYS A 371 14.81 -7.20 11.95
C CYS A 371 14.64 -6.13 13.05
N LEU A 372 15.14 -4.91 12.83
CA LEU A 372 14.97 -3.81 13.77
C LEU A 372 13.50 -3.39 13.93
N THR A 373 12.74 -3.29 12.83
CA THR A 373 11.30 -2.97 12.90
C THR A 373 10.50 -4.10 13.54
N SER A 374 10.84 -5.36 13.25
CA SER A 374 10.22 -6.51 13.91
C SER A 374 10.52 -6.51 15.41
N PHE A 375 11.76 -6.20 15.79
CA PHE A 375 12.18 -6.15 17.19
C PHE A 375 11.46 -5.02 17.95
N THR A 376 11.39 -3.81 17.40
CA THR A 376 10.72 -2.69 18.06
C THR A 376 9.22 -2.91 18.23
N VAL A 377 8.55 -3.50 17.24
CA VAL A 377 7.13 -3.86 17.35
C VAL A 377 6.93 -5.01 18.35
N ALA A 378 7.83 -5.99 18.39
CA ALA A 378 7.73 -7.12 19.32
C ALA A 378 7.92 -6.75 20.80
N LEU A 379 8.45 -5.55 21.13
CA LEU A 379 8.55 -5.05 22.52
C LEU A 379 7.18 -4.90 23.19
N ILE A 380 6.08 -4.85 22.42
CA ILE A 380 4.74 -4.86 23.01
C ILE A 380 4.47 -6.17 23.79
N PHE A 381 5.09 -7.28 23.40
CA PHE A 381 4.91 -8.58 24.07
C PHE A 381 5.77 -8.75 25.32
N THR A 382 6.73 -7.84 25.56
CA THR A 382 7.57 -7.85 26.77
C THR A 382 7.02 -6.95 27.89
N LEU A 383 5.84 -6.36 27.69
CA LEU A 383 5.09 -5.61 28.71
C LEU A 383 4.45 -6.57 29.73
N GLY A 384 4.05 -6.06 30.90
CA GLY A 384 3.32 -6.86 31.89
C GLY A 384 1.98 -7.40 31.38
N SER A 385 1.33 -6.72 30.42
CA SER A 385 0.15 -7.24 29.71
C SER A 385 0.48 -8.02 28.42
N GLY A 386 1.77 -8.26 28.14
CA GLY A 386 2.27 -8.81 26.88
C GLY A 386 1.72 -10.20 26.53
N ASN A 387 1.46 -11.04 27.53
CA ASN A 387 0.84 -12.36 27.32
C ASN A 387 -0.59 -12.26 26.75
N TYR A 388 -1.36 -11.25 27.16
CA TYR A 388 -2.71 -11.02 26.62
C TYR A 388 -2.65 -10.53 25.17
N TRP A 389 -1.70 -9.64 24.86
CA TRP A 389 -1.44 -9.20 23.49
C TRP A 389 -1.00 -10.35 22.58
N LEU A 390 -0.16 -11.25 23.08
CA LEU A 390 0.26 -12.44 22.34
C LEU A 390 -0.94 -13.36 22.02
N GLY A 391 -1.85 -13.54 22.99
CA GLY A 391 -3.09 -14.30 22.79
C GLY A 391 -3.98 -13.72 21.68
N ILE A 392 -4.14 -12.38 21.65
CA ILE A 392 -4.89 -11.69 20.58
C ILE A 392 -4.23 -11.95 19.21
N PHE A 393 -2.93 -11.72 19.09
CA PHE A 393 -2.23 -11.90 17.82
C PHE A 393 -2.32 -13.36 17.34
N ASN A 394 -2.17 -14.34 18.23
CA ASN A 394 -2.26 -15.76 17.90
C ASN A 394 -3.66 -16.19 17.43
N ASN A 395 -4.72 -15.63 18.01
CA ASN A 395 -6.09 -16.05 17.71
C ASN A 395 -6.66 -15.38 16.45
N TYR A 396 -6.30 -14.12 16.18
CA TYR A 396 -6.90 -13.36 15.08
C TYR A 396 -6.05 -13.34 13.80
N VAL A 397 -4.72 -13.22 13.90
CA VAL A 397 -3.85 -12.99 12.71
C VAL A 397 -3.81 -14.19 11.77
N GLY A 398 -3.79 -15.43 12.27
CA GLY A 398 -3.71 -16.60 11.42
C GLY A 398 -5.01 -17.39 11.27
N SER A 399 -6.15 -16.84 11.69
CA SER A 399 -7.46 -17.46 11.45
C SER A 399 -8.08 -16.92 10.16
N MET A 400 -8.66 -15.72 10.20
CA MET A 400 -9.36 -15.12 9.06
C MET A 400 -8.49 -14.82 7.84
N PRO A 401 -7.32 -14.18 7.99
CA PRO A 401 -6.50 -13.81 6.84
C PRO A 401 -6.04 -15.01 6.01
N LEU A 402 -5.63 -16.11 6.67
CA LEU A 402 -5.15 -17.31 5.98
C LEU A 402 -6.26 -17.99 5.17
N LEU A 403 -7.48 -18.09 5.73
CA LEU A 403 -8.63 -18.66 5.02
C LEU A 403 -8.95 -17.90 3.73
N ILE A 404 -8.96 -16.57 3.79
CA ILE A 404 -9.26 -15.73 2.63
C ILE A 404 -8.13 -15.77 1.60
N ILE A 405 -6.87 -15.74 2.05
CA ILE A 405 -5.72 -15.89 1.15
C ILE A 405 -5.80 -17.24 0.43
N ALA A 406 -5.94 -18.35 1.17
CA ALA A 406 -6.05 -19.70 0.62
C ALA A 406 -7.19 -19.83 -0.42
N PHE A 407 -8.34 -19.22 -0.13
CA PHE A 407 -9.47 -19.18 -1.07
C PHE A 407 -9.09 -18.48 -2.38
N PHE A 408 -8.52 -17.27 -2.30
CA PHE A 408 -8.13 -16.54 -3.50
C PHE A 408 -6.94 -17.16 -4.24
N GLU A 409 -6.04 -17.89 -3.57
CA GLU A 409 -4.94 -18.62 -4.20
C GLU A 409 -5.47 -19.73 -5.12
N ILE A 410 -6.37 -20.58 -4.61
CA ILE A 410 -6.98 -21.64 -5.43
C ILE A 410 -7.77 -21.01 -6.59
N ILE A 411 -8.58 -19.97 -6.33
CA ILE A 411 -9.34 -19.29 -7.40
C ILE A 411 -8.40 -18.70 -8.46
N SER A 412 -7.28 -18.11 -8.05
CA SER A 412 -6.29 -17.54 -8.96
C SER A 412 -5.65 -18.60 -9.85
N VAL A 413 -5.30 -19.76 -9.33
CA VAL A 413 -4.64 -20.81 -10.13
C VAL A 413 -5.65 -21.57 -11.00
N VAL A 414 -6.81 -21.94 -10.45
CA VAL A 414 -7.76 -22.81 -11.15
C VAL A 414 -8.58 -22.04 -12.18
N TYR A 415 -9.06 -20.85 -11.83
CA TYR A 415 -10.01 -20.09 -12.64
C TYR A 415 -9.37 -18.94 -13.43
N ILE A 416 -8.36 -18.24 -12.86
CA ILE A 416 -7.70 -17.11 -13.55
C ILE A 416 -6.53 -17.59 -14.42
N TYR A 417 -5.61 -18.36 -13.86
CA TYR A 417 -4.49 -18.95 -14.62
C TYR A 417 -4.97 -20.06 -15.57
N GLY A 418 -6.01 -20.79 -15.15
CA GLY A 418 -6.70 -21.80 -15.93
C GLY A 418 -6.19 -23.22 -15.65
N ILE A 419 -7.09 -24.08 -15.19
CA ILE A 419 -6.77 -25.46 -14.79
C ILE A 419 -6.13 -26.32 -15.91
N ASN A 420 -6.51 -26.11 -17.18
CA ASN A 420 -5.94 -26.87 -18.28
C ASN A 420 -4.45 -26.53 -18.47
N ARG A 421 -4.12 -25.23 -18.41
CA ARG A 421 -2.74 -24.75 -18.47
C ARG A 421 -1.93 -25.25 -17.27
N PHE A 422 -2.52 -25.23 -16.08
CA PHE A 422 -1.89 -25.75 -14.88
C PHE A 422 -1.60 -27.26 -14.97
N ASN A 423 -2.51 -28.04 -15.55
CA ASN A 423 -2.31 -29.47 -15.80
C ASN A 423 -1.17 -29.74 -16.77
N ASP A 424 -1.08 -28.95 -17.85
CA ASP A 424 0.01 -29.04 -18.83
C ASP A 424 1.36 -28.69 -18.18
N ASP A 425 1.38 -27.69 -17.28
CA ASP A 425 2.56 -27.31 -16.53
C ASP A 425 3.01 -28.42 -15.56
N ILE A 426 2.08 -29.10 -14.86
CA ILE A 426 2.40 -30.24 -13.99
C ILE A 426 2.91 -31.44 -14.80
N GLU A 427 2.28 -31.72 -15.94
CA GLU A 427 2.72 -32.79 -16.84
C GLU A 427 4.14 -32.54 -17.35
N TRP A 428 4.48 -31.28 -17.65
CA TRP A 428 5.83 -30.91 -18.04
C TRP A 428 6.87 -31.07 -16.90
N MET A 429 6.48 -30.81 -15.64
CA MET A 429 7.39 -30.94 -14.48
C MET A 429 7.57 -32.39 -14.02
N THR A 430 6.48 -33.16 -13.94
CA THR A 430 6.46 -34.51 -13.32
C THR A 430 6.43 -35.65 -14.34
N GLY A 431 6.13 -35.34 -15.61
CA GLY A 431 5.95 -36.32 -16.69
C GLY A 431 4.57 -37.00 -16.71
N ARG A 432 3.63 -36.61 -15.83
CA ARG A 432 2.29 -37.20 -15.75
C ARG A 432 1.24 -36.13 -15.43
N ARG A 433 0.03 -36.31 -15.94
CA ARG A 433 -1.11 -35.45 -15.59
C ARG A 433 -1.63 -35.77 -14.18
N PRO A 434 -2.14 -34.77 -13.43
CA PRO A 434 -2.73 -35.00 -12.12
C PRO A 434 -3.95 -35.92 -12.19
N ASN A 435 -4.06 -36.83 -11.21
CA ASN A 435 -5.19 -37.75 -11.06
C ASN A 435 -6.55 -37.03 -10.83
N ILE A 436 -7.64 -37.78 -10.98
CA ILE A 436 -9.02 -37.29 -10.79
C ILE A 436 -9.23 -36.67 -9.41
N TYR A 437 -8.59 -37.23 -8.38
CA TYR A 437 -8.59 -36.69 -7.03
C TYR A 437 -8.19 -35.20 -7.02
N TRP A 438 -7.01 -34.88 -7.55
CA TRP A 438 -6.51 -33.50 -7.61
C TRP A 438 -7.42 -32.58 -8.42
N GLN A 439 -7.97 -33.08 -9.53
CA GLN A 439 -8.92 -32.31 -10.34
C GLN A 439 -10.20 -31.97 -9.59
N ALA A 440 -10.75 -32.93 -8.84
CA ALA A 440 -11.98 -32.74 -8.08
C ALA A 440 -11.76 -31.77 -6.89
N THR A 441 -10.65 -31.93 -6.18
CA THR A 441 -10.31 -31.08 -5.04
C THR A 441 -10.10 -29.63 -5.45
N TRP A 442 -9.28 -29.38 -6.48
CA TRP A 442 -8.97 -28.02 -6.92
C TRP A 442 -10.17 -27.30 -7.55
N ARG A 443 -10.99 -28.00 -8.34
CA ARG A 443 -12.11 -27.37 -9.05
C ARG A 443 -13.30 -27.08 -8.14
N PHE A 444 -13.63 -27.99 -7.22
CA PHE A 444 -14.91 -27.96 -6.52
C PHE A 444 -14.81 -28.13 -5.00
N ILE A 445 -14.12 -29.18 -4.52
CA ILE A 445 -14.20 -29.55 -3.10
C ILE A 445 -13.51 -28.53 -2.20
N SER A 446 -12.23 -28.20 -2.46
CA SER A 446 -11.46 -27.30 -1.60
C SER A 446 -12.02 -25.87 -1.61
N PRO A 447 -12.37 -25.25 -2.76
CA PRO A 447 -12.99 -23.92 -2.75
C PRO A 447 -14.33 -23.86 -2.00
N LEU A 448 -15.15 -24.91 -2.12
CA LEU A 448 -16.44 -24.98 -1.42
C LEU A 448 -16.24 -25.14 0.10
N MET A 449 -15.32 -26.02 0.51
CA MET A 449 -15.03 -26.27 1.92
C MET A 449 -14.47 -25.01 2.59
N LEU A 450 -13.51 -24.33 1.95
CA LEU A 450 -12.99 -23.02 2.39
C LEU A 450 -14.08 -21.96 2.54
N LEU A 451 -15.02 -21.90 1.59
CA LEU A 451 -16.14 -20.94 1.66
C LEU A 451 -17.07 -21.26 2.84
N VAL A 452 -17.36 -22.55 3.07
CA VAL A 452 -18.19 -23.00 4.20
C VAL A 452 -17.52 -22.67 5.53
N VAL A 453 -16.23 -22.97 5.67
CA VAL A 453 -15.45 -22.65 6.89
C VAL A 453 -15.38 -21.15 7.12
N PHE A 454 -15.18 -20.36 6.07
CA PHE A 454 -15.21 -18.90 6.16
C PHE A 454 -16.56 -18.37 6.65
N VAL A 455 -17.67 -18.83 6.08
CA VAL A 455 -19.01 -18.43 6.51
C VAL A 455 -19.27 -18.87 7.95
N ALA A 456 -18.88 -20.08 8.33
CA ALA A 456 -19.02 -20.59 9.69
C ALA A 456 -18.25 -19.72 10.69
N TYR A 457 -17.01 -19.32 10.38
CA TYR A 457 -16.25 -18.40 11.22
C TYR A 457 -16.98 -17.06 11.40
N VAL A 458 -17.49 -16.46 10.32
CA VAL A 458 -18.18 -15.16 10.40
C VAL A 458 -19.43 -15.26 11.28
N VAL A 459 -20.17 -16.37 11.19
CA VAL A 459 -21.34 -16.64 12.05
C VAL A 459 -20.92 -16.76 13.52
N VAL A 460 -19.92 -17.61 13.82
CA VAL A 460 -19.42 -17.81 15.19
C VAL A 460 -18.87 -16.52 15.79
N ALA A 461 -18.13 -15.74 15.00
CA ALA A 461 -17.57 -14.45 15.42
C ALA A 461 -18.65 -13.37 15.65
N ALA A 462 -19.81 -13.49 15.02
CA ALA A 462 -20.94 -12.58 15.23
C ALA A 462 -21.75 -12.94 16.50
N GLU A 463 -21.78 -14.21 16.89
CA GLU A 463 -22.59 -14.68 18.03
C GLU A 463 -21.86 -14.58 19.38
N LYS A 464 -20.55 -14.84 19.42
CA LYS A 464 -19.77 -14.88 20.67
C LYS A 464 -18.95 -13.61 20.87
N ARG A 465 -19.16 -12.92 22.01
CA ARG A 465 -18.25 -11.84 22.44
C ARG A 465 -16.90 -12.43 22.84
N PRO A 466 -15.77 -11.86 22.40
CA PRO A 466 -14.47 -12.41 22.71
C PRO A 466 -14.10 -12.14 24.17
N THR A 467 -13.61 -13.18 24.86
CA THR A 467 -13.18 -13.15 26.25
C THR A 467 -11.75 -13.66 26.39
N TYR A 468 -11.08 -13.34 27.49
CA TYR A 468 -9.75 -13.82 27.81
C TYR A 468 -9.62 -14.20 29.28
N ASN A 469 -8.70 -15.13 29.56
CA ASN A 469 -8.40 -15.58 30.90
C ASN A 469 -7.35 -14.66 31.54
N ALA A 470 -7.72 -13.96 32.61
CA ALA A 470 -6.89 -13.02 33.34
C ALA A 470 -6.28 -13.67 34.60
N TRP A 471 -5.02 -13.33 34.90
CA TRP A 471 -4.37 -13.72 36.16
C TRP A 471 -4.59 -12.64 37.22
N ASN A 472 -5.60 -12.85 38.06
CA ASN A 472 -5.97 -11.92 39.13
C ASN A 472 -5.86 -12.58 40.51
N PRO A 473 -4.82 -12.28 41.31
CA PRO A 473 -4.63 -12.84 42.66
C PRO A 473 -5.76 -12.48 43.64
N ASP A 474 -6.50 -11.38 43.38
CA ASP A 474 -7.59 -10.89 44.22
C ASP A 474 -8.96 -11.49 43.83
N HIS A 475 -9.00 -12.40 42.85
CA HIS A 475 -10.21 -13.07 42.43
C HIS A 475 -10.77 -13.99 43.53
N VAL A 476 -12.09 -13.95 43.74
CA VAL A 476 -12.77 -14.68 44.82
C VAL A 476 -12.51 -16.19 44.77
N ASN A 477 -12.44 -16.76 43.56
CA ASN A 477 -12.23 -18.19 43.33
C ASN A 477 -10.79 -18.55 42.91
N PHE A 478 -9.79 -17.73 43.24
CA PHE A 478 -8.38 -18.03 42.95
C PHE A 478 -7.98 -19.41 43.54
N PRO A 479 -7.36 -20.33 42.77
CA PRO A 479 -6.60 -20.13 41.53
C PRO A 479 -7.36 -20.35 40.20
N LEU A 480 -8.69 -20.45 40.21
CA LEU A 480 -9.46 -20.57 38.96
C LEU A 480 -9.32 -19.30 38.10
N ALA A 481 -9.27 -19.48 36.78
CA ALA A 481 -9.09 -18.40 35.82
C ALA A 481 -10.25 -17.38 35.88
N ASP A 482 -9.92 -16.09 35.91
CA ASP A 482 -10.89 -15.00 35.83
C ASP A 482 -11.19 -14.71 34.35
N VAL A 483 -12.41 -15.00 33.89
CA VAL A 483 -12.80 -14.82 32.49
C VAL A 483 -13.34 -13.41 32.29
N GLN A 484 -12.54 -12.54 31.66
CA GLN A 484 -12.89 -11.15 31.42
C GLN A 484 -13.23 -10.89 29.93
N PRO A 485 -14.21 -10.02 29.63
CA PRO A 485 -14.46 -9.56 28.26
C PRO A 485 -13.35 -8.61 27.80
N TYR A 486 -13.02 -8.63 26.51
CA TYR A 486 -12.10 -7.63 25.95
C TYR A 486 -12.75 -6.22 25.94
N PRO A 487 -11.99 -5.15 26.24
CA PRO A 487 -12.45 -3.78 26.03
C PRO A 487 -12.77 -3.48 24.57
N GLU A 488 -13.71 -2.57 24.31
CA GLU A 488 -14.18 -2.22 22.94
C GLU A 488 -13.04 -1.72 22.04
N TRP A 489 -12.11 -0.93 22.57
CA TRP A 489 -10.94 -0.46 21.78
C TRP A 489 -9.97 -1.59 21.42
N VAL A 490 -9.92 -2.67 22.20
CA VAL A 490 -9.14 -3.88 21.88
C VAL A 490 -9.84 -4.69 20.81
N TYR A 491 -11.17 -4.75 20.84
CA TYR A 491 -11.97 -5.37 19.79
C TYR A 491 -11.71 -4.72 18.43
N ASP A 492 -11.66 -3.38 18.36
CA ASP A 492 -11.30 -2.66 17.14
C ASP A 492 -9.91 -3.05 16.61
N ILE A 493 -8.94 -3.30 17.51
CA ILE A 493 -7.60 -3.78 17.14
C ILE A 493 -7.66 -5.22 16.60
N CYS A 494 -8.46 -6.10 17.18
CA CYS A 494 -8.66 -7.47 16.68
C CYS A 494 -9.24 -7.47 15.25
N VAL A 495 -10.23 -6.60 15.00
CA VAL A 495 -10.81 -6.42 13.66
C VAL A 495 -9.76 -5.86 12.70
N LEU A 496 -9.01 -4.84 13.12
CA LEU A 496 -7.94 -4.25 12.30
C LEU A 496 -6.87 -5.27 11.93
N LEU A 497 -6.38 -6.08 12.89
CA LEU A 497 -5.38 -7.13 12.66
C LEU A 497 -5.88 -8.19 11.67
N SER A 498 -7.18 -8.48 11.68
CA SER A 498 -7.79 -9.43 10.76
C SER A 498 -7.97 -8.83 9.36
N VAL A 499 -8.44 -7.59 9.24
CA VAL A 499 -8.81 -6.97 7.95
C VAL A 499 -7.60 -6.39 7.21
N LEU A 500 -6.60 -5.85 7.92
CA LEU A 500 -5.48 -5.13 7.33
C LEU A 500 -4.72 -5.95 6.27
N PRO A 501 -4.35 -7.24 6.50
CA PRO A 501 -3.69 -8.03 5.47
C PRO A 501 -4.58 -8.29 4.25
N ILE A 502 -5.88 -8.52 4.47
CA ILE A 502 -6.84 -8.89 3.42
C ILE A 502 -7.18 -7.71 2.52
N VAL A 503 -7.30 -6.50 3.07
CA VAL A 503 -7.64 -5.27 2.32
C VAL A 503 -6.66 -4.99 1.18
N SER A 504 -5.42 -5.49 1.29
CA SER A 504 -4.42 -5.37 0.22
C SER A 504 -4.84 -6.03 -1.09
N ILE A 505 -5.66 -7.09 -1.05
CA ILE A 505 -6.17 -7.81 -2.24
C ILE A 505 -7.04 -6.89 -3.12
N PRO A 506 -8.20 -6.35 -2.63
CA PRO A 506 -9.03 -5.46 -3.43
C PRO A 506 -8.35 -4.11 -3.71
N LEU A 507 -7.53 -3.60 -2.80
CA LEU A 507 -6.85 -2.31 -2.98
C LEU A 507 -5.85 -2.33 -4.14
N VAL A 508 -5.03 -3.38 -4.24
CA VAL A 508 -4.10 -3.54 -5.37
C VAL A 508 -4.87 -3.75 -6.67
N ALA A 509 -5.93 -4.54 -6.67
CA ALA A 509 -6.78 -4.74 -7.84
C ALA A 509 -7.38 -3.40 -8.34
N PHE A 510 -7.92 -2.59 -7.43
CA PHE A 510 -8.48 -1.27 -7.74
C PHE A 510 -7.40 -0.31 -8.27
N TYR A 511 -6.24 -0.25 -7.62
CA TYR A 511 -5.12 0.57 -8.07
C TYR A 511 -4.67 0.22 -9.50
N ARG A 512 -4.60 -1.08 -9.82
CA ARG A 512 -4.25 -1.57 -11.16
C ARG A 512 -5.33 -1.25 -12.18
N PHE A 513 -6.60 -1.36 -11.81
CA PHE A 513 -7.72 -0.98 -12.66
C PHE A 513 -7.69 0.52 -13.01
N MET A 514 -7.46 1.38 -12.03
CA MET A 514 -7.30 2.83 -12.25
C MET A 514 -6.08 3.12 -13.14
N GLY A 515 -4.98 2.39 -12.95
CA GLY A 515 -3.80 2.47 -13.83
C GLY A 515 -4.11 2.09 -15.27
N PHE A 516 -4.89 1.03 -15.49
CA PHE A 516 -5.35 0.61 -16.82
C PHE A 516 -6.26 1.68 -17.45
N LEU A 517 -7.25 2.20 -16.72
CA LEU A 517 -8.11 3.27 -17.18
C LEU A 517 -7.31 4.52 -17.58
N LYS A 518 -6.36 4.93 -16.73
CA LYS A 518 -5.46 6.06 -17.03
C LYS A 518 -4.62 5.78 -18.26
N ASN A 519 -4.02 4.61 -18.38
CA ASN A 519 -3.17 4.29 -19.53
C ASN A 519 -3.97 4.22 -20.84
N THR A 520 -5.16 3.65 -20.82
CA THR A 520 -6.07 3.60 -21.98
C THR A 520 -6.56 5.01 -22.34
N ALA A 521 -6.98 5.82 -21.36
CA ALA A 521 -7.39 7.20 -21.58
C ALA A 521 -6.22 8.06 -22.11
N LEU A 522 -5.01 7.88 -21.58
CA LEU A 522 -3.80 8.56 -22.04
C LEU A 522 -3.40 8.13 -23.45
N THR A 523 -3.54 6.85 -23.78
CA THR A 523 -3.30 6.31 -25.12
C THR A 523 -4.26 6.93 -26.12
N ILE A 524 -5.54 7.04 -25.75
CA ILE A 524 -6.58 7.70 -26.56
C ILE A 524 -6.32 9.21 -26.69
N ALA A 525 -5.91 9.88 -25.61
CA ALA A 525 -5.73 11.32 -25.58
C ALA A 525 -4.41 11.83 -26.20
N ILE A 526 -3.31 11.04 -26.14
CA ILE A 526 -1.95 11.50 -26.47
C ILE A 526 -1.41 10.96 -27.80
N GLN A 527 -1.83 9.77 -28.26
CA GLN A 527 -1.09 9.12 -29.34
C GLN A 527 -1.35 9.68 -30.75
N ARG A 528 -2.39 10.49 -30.95
CA ARG A 528 -2.57 11.20 -32.23
C ARG A 528 -3.11 12.60 -32.00
N ASP A 529 -2.37 13.59 -32.49
CA ASP A 529 -2.92 14.92 -32.78
C ASP A 529 -4.03 14.75 -33.83
N TRP A 530 -5.23 14.41 -33.35
CA TRP A 530 -6.42 14.12 -34.12
C TRP A 530 -6.73 15.22 -35.13
N ILE A 531 -6.44 16.48 -34.78
CA ILE A 531 -6.59 17.63 -35.67
C ILE A 531 -5.75 17.46 -36.94
N VAL A 532 -4.49 17.02 -36.84
CA VAL A 532 -3.59 16.86 -38.00
C VAL A 532 -4.03 15.67 -38.85
N VAL A 533 -4.44 14.57 -38.22
CA VAL A 533 -4.92 13.36 -38.90
C VAL A 533 -6.22 13.62 -39.67
N ILE A 534 -7.13 14.44 -39.10
CA ILE A 534 -8.40 14.82 -39.75
C ILE A 534 -8.18 15.75 -40.95
N THR A 535 -7.22 16.68 -40.86
CA THR A 535 -7.00 17.69 -41.91
C THR A 535 -6.08 17.24 -43.04
N GLY A 536 -5.31 16.16 -42.83
CA GLY A 536 -4.28 15.69 -43.75
C GLY A 536 -3.16 16.73 -43.99
N TYR A 537 -2.45 16.63 -45.12
CA TYR A 537 -1.36 17.56 -45.49
C TYR A 537 -1.82 18.99 -45.86
N ASN A 538 -3.13 19.29 -45.83
CA ASN A 538 -3.64 20.61 -46.20
C ASN A 538 -3.43 21.63 -45.08
N ARG A 539 -2.30 22.33 -45.17
CA ARG A 539 -1.91 23.40 -44.23
C ARG A 539 -3.03 24.43 -44.05
N GLY A 540 -3.73 24.85 -45.11
CA GLY A 540 -4.81 25.84 -45.05
C GLY A 540 -5.94 25.43 -44.10
N HIS A 541 -6.41 24.20 -44.26
CA HIS A 541 -7.48 23.59 -43.48
C HIS A 541 -7.07 23.35 -42.02
N LEU A 542 -5.80 22.99 -41.76
CA LEU A 542 -5.23 22.82 -40.42
C LEU A 542 -5.36 24.06 -39.54
N ALA A 543 -5.03 25.26 -40.06
CA ALA A 543 -5.21 26.49 -39.29
C ALA A 543 -6.67 26.82 -39.02
N GLY A 544 -7.55 26.55 -39.99
CA GLY A 544 -8.98 26.74 -39.83
C GLY A 544 -9.52 25.87 -38.71
N MET A 545 -9.08 24.61 -38.65
CA MET A 545 -9.46 23.66 -37.61
C MET A 545 -8.92 24.05 -36.24
N ASN A 546 -7.62 24.37 -36.13
CA ASN A 546 -7.01 24.85 -34.88
C ASN A 546 -7.70 26.10 -34.34
N ALA A 547 -7.97 27.10 -35.20
CA ALA A 547 -8.69 28.30 -34.81
C ALA A 547 -10.14 28.01 -34.42
N THR A 548 -10.79 27.01 -35.00
CA THR A 548 -12.16 26.61 -34.64
C THR A 548 -12.19 25.89 -33.30
N MET A 549 -11.27 24.97 -33.04
CA MET A 549 -11.14 24.30 -31.75
C MET A 549 -10.88 25.31 -30.63
N ARG A 550 -9.99 26.27 -30.87
CA ARG A 550 -9.70 27.34 -29.89
C ARG A 550 -10.87 28.29 -29.69
N ARG A 551 -11.67 28.56 -30.72
CA ARG A 551 -12.94 29.32 -30.57
C ARG A 551 -13.94 28.58 -29.69
N ILE A 552 -14.10 27.27 -29.88
CA ILE A 552 -14.97 26.44 -29.04
C ILE A 552 -14.52 26.52 -27.58
N ASP A 553 -13.23 26.31 -27.31
CA ASP A 553 -12.63 26.40 -25.97
C ASP A 553 -12.91 27.77 -25.30
N GLN A 554 -12.67 28.87 -26.01
CA GLN A 554 -12.93 30.21 -25.47
C GLN A 554 -14.43 30.47 -25.24
N VAL A 555 -15.32 29.97 -26.11
CA VAL A 555 -16.77 30.06 -25.91
C VAL A 555 -17.21 29.25 -24.70
N THR A 556 -16.67 28.05 -24.49
CA THR A 556 -16.97 27.23 -23.31
C THR A 556 -16.46 27.87 -22.02
N ASN A 557 -15.30 28.54 -22.06
CA ASN A 557 -14.77 29.29 -20.91
C ASN A 557 -15.62 30.53 -20.56
N ILE A 558 -16.49 31.00 -21.47
CA ILE A 558 -17.48 32.05 -21.19
C ILE A 558 -18.79 31.43 -20.68
N LEU A 559 -19.31 30.43 -21.39
CA LEU A 559 -20.64 29.88 -21.14
C LEU A 559 -20.70 29.01 -19.89
N ALA A 560 -19.64 28.24 -19.57
CA ALA A 560 -19.66 27.30 -18.45
C ALA A 560 -19.74 28.03 -17.09
N PRO A 561 -18.90 29.04 -16.78
CA PRO A 561 -19.04 29.81 -15.54
C PRO A 561 -20.36 30.58 -15.47
N LEU A 562 -20.86 31.07 -16.61
CA LEU A 562 -22.15 31.77 -16.68
C LEU A 562 -23.31 30.83 -16.37
N ALA A 563 -23.38 29.65 -16.99
CA ALA A 563 -24.44 28.67 -16.76
C ALA A 563 -24.42 28.13 -15.31
N VAL A 564 -23.24 27.75 -14.81
CA VAL A 564 -23.08 27.27 -13.43
C VAL A 564 -23.41 28.37 -12.43
N GLY A 565 -22.94 29.60 -12.66
CA GLY A 565 -23.24 30.75 -11.83
C GLY A 565 -24.74 31.06 -11.75
N GLN A 566 -25.47 30.98 -12.86
CA GLN A 566 -26.93 31.15 -12.87
C GLN A 566 -27.66 30.03 -12.11
N VAL A 567 -27.24 28.77 -12.27
CA VAL A 567 -27.84 27.63 -11.55
C VAL A 567 -27.62 27.75 -10.03
N MET A 568 -26.41 28.13 -9.63
CA MET A 568 -26.07 28.35 -8.22
C MET A 568 -26.85 29.53 -7.61
N THR A 569 -27.12 30.57 -8.41
CA THR A 569 -27.87 31.77 -7.96
C THR A 569 -29.38 31.55 -7.92
N LEU A 570 -29.96 30.79 -8.86
CA LEU A 570 -31.41 30.59 -8.98
C LEU A 570 -31.95 29.44 -8.13
N ALA A 571 -31.13 28.42 -7.83
CA ALA A 571 -31.56 27.23 -7.09
C ALA A 571 -30.91 27.15 -5.70
N SER A 572 -29.68 26.65 -5.63
CA SER A 572 -28.82 26.66 -4.44
C SER A 572 -27.43 26.13 -4.79
N ASN A 573 -26.44 26.36 -3.93
CA ASN A 573 -25.09 25.82 -4.11
C ASN A 573 -25.05 24.28 -4.06
N VAL A 574 -25.93 23.64 -3.27
CA VAL A 574 -26.03 22.18 -3.19
C VAL A 574 -26.63 21.62 -4.49
N VAL A 575 -27.67 22.26 -5.02
CA VAL A 575 -28.25 21.91 -6.33
C VAL A 575 -27.24 22.17 -7.44
N GLY A 576 -26.44 23.23 -7.36
CA GLY A 576 -25.33 23.50 -8.28
C GLY A 576 -24.26 22.41 -8.27
N CYS A 577 -23.80 21.97 -7.09
CA CYS A 577 -22.87 20.84 -6.96
C CYS A 577 -23.47 19.54 -7.50
N GLY A 578 -24.73 19.25 -7.17
CA GLY A 578 -25.45 18.09 -7.69
C GLY A 578 -25.58 18.13 -9.22
N PHE A 579 -25.86 19.31 -9.78
CA PHE A 579 -25.93 19.54 -11.22
C PHE A 579 -24.58 19.33 -11.90
N ILE A 580 -23.48 19.84 -11.34
CA ILE A 580 -22.12 19.63 -11.89
C ILE A 580 -21.74 18.14 -11.84
N LEU A 581 -22.02 17.47 -10.73
CA LEU A 581 -21.72 16.04 -10.57
C LEU A 581 -22.54 15.20 -11.56
N GLY A 582 -23.83 15.47 -11.68
CA GLY A 582 -24.71 14.83 -12.66
C GLY A 582 -24.30 15.13 -14.10
N TRP A 583 -23.96 16.39 -14.41
CA TRP A 583 -23.53 16.81 -15.74
C TRP A 583 -22.22 16.15 -16.16
N ASN A 584 -21.24 15.99 -15.26
CA ASN A 584 -20.00 15.28 -15.56
C ASN A 584 -20.23 13.79 -15.88
N LEU A 585 -21.18 13.14 -15.21
CA LEU A 585 -21.53 11.75 -15.50
C LEU A 585 -22.24 11.61 -16.85
N VAL A 586 -23.20 12.50 -17.12
CA VAL A 586 -23.95 12.52 -18.38
C VAL A 586 -23.04 12.92 -19.54
N SER A 587 -22.15 13.89 -19.35
CA SER A 587 -21.22 14.36 -20.37
C SER A 587 -20.26 13.26 -20.80
N LEU A 588 -19.86 12.36 -19.88
CA LEU A 588 -18.98 11.23 -20.21
C LEU A 588 -19.63 10.26 -21.22
N ILE A 589 -20.93 9.99 -21.08
CA ILE A 589 -21.68 9.15 -22.02
C ILE A 589 -21.77 9.83 -23.39
N VAL A 590 -22.07 11.13 -23.38
CA VAL A 590 -22.19 11.95 -24.60
C VAL A 590 -20.84 12.08 -25.31
N GLU A 591 -19.77 12.30 -24.56
CA GLU A 591 -18.39 12.40 -25.05
C GLU A 591 -17.94 11.07 -25.66
N PHE A 592 -18.21 9.94 -24.99
CA PHE A 592 -17.91 8.62 -25.52
C PHE A 592 -18.65 8.34 -26.83
N PHE A 593 -19.93 8.75 -26.93
CA PHE A 593 -20.71 8.61 -28.15
C PHE A 593 -20.10 9.43 -29.30
N PHE A 594 -19.73 10.68 -29.06
CA PHE A 594 -19.09 11.53 -30.08
C PHE A 594 -17.70 11.04 -30.46
N LEU A 595 -16.88 10.61 -29.51
CA LEU A 595 -15.58 9.99 -29.77
C LEU A 595 -15.75 8.72 -30.63
N SER A 596 -16.67 7.82 -30.26
CA SER A 596 -16.97 6.61 -31.03
C SER A 596 -17.38 6.92 -32.47
N ARG A 597 -18.21 7.96 -32.67
CA ARG A 597 -18.57 8.48 -34.00
C ARG A 597 -17.34 8.97 -34.78
N VAL A 598 -16.45 9.74 -34.16
CA VAL A 598 -15.23 10.25 -34.80
C VAL A 598 -14.31 9.11 -35.22
N TYR A 599 -14.09 8.10 -34.36
CA TYR A 599 -13.27 6.93 -34.68
C TYR A 599 -13.85 6.07 -35.81
N ARG A 600 -15.19 5.99 -35.93
CA ARG A 600 -15.85 5.33 -37.06
C ARG A 600 -15.71 6.11 -38.38
N ILE A 601 -15.71 7.44 -38.31
CA ILE A 601 -15.60 8.32 -39.49
C ILE A 601 -14.15 8.36 -40.00
N VAL A 602 -13.16 8.36 -39.10
CA VAL A 602 -11.73 8.39 -39.44
C VAL A 602 -11.05 7.15 -38.85
N PRO A 603 -11.17 5.98 -39.51
CA PRO A 603 -10.60 4.73 -39.00
C PRO A 603 -9.07 4.77 -38.90
N ALA A 604 -8.42 5.67 -39.64
CA ALA A 604 -6.99 5.94 -39.52
C ALA A 604 -6.57 6.28 -38.07
N LEU A 605 -7.44 6.88 -37.25
CA LEU A 605 -7.17 7.17 -35.84
C LEU A 605 -7.03 5.91 -34.97
N SER A 606 -7.60 4.77 -35.40
CA SER A 606 -7.69 3.54 -34.60
C SER A 606 -6.51 2.57 -34.77
N ILE A 607 -5.75 2.66 -35.87
CA ILE A 607 -4.70 1.70 -36.23
C ILE A 607 -3.39 2.45 -36.51
N LYS A 608 -2.35 2.25 -35.69
CA LYS A 608 -0.97 2.67 -36.00
C LYS A 608 -0.46 1.82 -37.16
N PRO A 609 0.01 2.39 -38.30
CA PRO A 609 0.69 1.58 -39.30
C PRO A 609 1.88 0.89 -38.60
N PRO A 610 2.10 -0.41 -38.83
CA PRO A 610 3.23 -1.11 -38.26
C PRO A 610 4.51 -0.39 -38.68
N VAL A 611 5.44 -0.24 -37.73
CA VAL A 611 6.79 0.19 -38.05
C VAL A 611 7.40 -0.93 -38.88
N LEU A 612 7.70 -0.68 -40.15
CA LEU A 612 8.52 -1.58 -40.98
C LEU A 612 9.97 -1.48 -40.49
N GLU A 613 10.27 -1.97 -39.28
CA GLU A 613 11.63 -2.01 -38.72
C GLU A 613 12.15 -3.45 -38.50
N GLU A 614 11.46 -4.49 -39.00
CA GLU A 614 11.95 -5.87 -38.85
C GLU A 614 12.46 -6.53 -40.15
N GLU A 615 12.10 -6.04 -41.34
CA GLU A 615 12.55 -6.65 -42.60
C GLU A 615 13.82 -6.02 -43.20
N GLU A 616 14.08 -4.72 -43.01
CA GLU A 616 15.26 -4.07 -43.59
C GLU A 616 16.58 -4.38 -42.86
N ASP A 617 16.54 -4.56 -41.54
CA ASP A 617 17.74 -4.91 -40.74
C ASP A 617 18.21 -6.35 -40.99
N GLN A 618 17.29 -7.30 -41.23
CA GLN A 618 17.66 -8.67 -41.62
C GLN A 618 18.23 -8.73 -43.03
N VAL A 619 17.66 -8.00 -44.00
CA VAL A 619 18.18 -7.98 -45.37
C VAL A 619 19.53 -7.26 -45.42
N PHE A 620 19.75 -6.21 -44.63
CA PHE A 620 21.03 -5.50 -44.56
C PHE A 620 22.13 -6.33 -43.89
N LEU A 621 21.84 -7.05 -42.81
CA LEU A 621 22.76 -8.01 -42.19
C LEU A 621 23.10 -9.16 -43.16
N GLN A 622 22.12 -9.71 -43.87
CA GLN A 622 22.34 -10.78 -44.85
C GLN A 622 23.12 -10.32 -46.10
N ARG A 623 23.02 -9.04 -46.46
CA ARG A 623 23.82 -8.41 -47.54
C ARG A 623 25.23 -8.05 -47.08
N THR A 624 25.40 -7.71 -45.81
CA THR A 624 26.69 -7.39 -45.18
C THR A 624 27.51 -8.66 -44.93
N GLU A 625 26.87 -9.75 -44.49
CA GLU A 625 27.51 -11.08 -44.39
C GLU A 625 27.94 -11.62 -45.75
N ARG A 626 27.13 -11.44 -46.81
CA ARG A 626 27.52 -11.81 -48.18
C ARG A 626 28.66 -10.95 -48.74
N ARG A 627 28.75 -9.68 -48.37
CA ARG A 627 29.86 -8.79 -48.78
C ARG A 627 31.14 -9.02 -47.98
N MET A 628 31.04 -9.52 -46.75
CA MET A 628 32.20 -9.92 -45.95
C MET A 628 32.76 -11.29 -46.35
N SER A 629 31.97 -12.16 -47.00
CA SER A 629 32.44 -13.46 -47.49
C SER A 629 33.13 -13.42 -48.86
N GLN A 630 33.05 -12.30 -49.58
CA GLN A 630 33.68 -12.10 -50.89
C GLN A 630 34.63 -10.91 -50.80
N GLY A 631 35.87 -11.17 -50.41
CA GLY A 631 36.90 -10.15 -50.27
C GLY A 631 37.23 -9.47 -51.60
N GLU A 632 36.57 -8.34 -51.88
CA GLU A 632 36.91 -7.46 -52.99
C GLU A 632 37.09 -6.02 -52.50
N SER A 633 38.31 -5.54 -52.60
CA SER A 633 38.71 -4.14 -52.47
C SER A 633 38.86 -3.55 -53.87
N THR A 634 38.05 -2.54 -54.25
CA THR A 634 38.47 -1.38 -55.10
C THR A 634 37.32 -0.41 -55.46
N VAL A 635 37.53 0.87 -55.11
CA VAL A 635 37.47 2.11 -55.95
C VAL A 635 36.15 2.63 -56.59
N ALA A 636 35.95 3.95 -56.35
CA ALA A 636 35.35 5.04 -57.14
C ALA A 636 33.87 5.47 -56.95
N PRO A 637 33.58 6.81 -56.97
CA PRO A 637 32.27 7.38 -56.65
C PRO A 637 31.39 7.62 -57.88
N PRO A 638 30.04 7.60 -57.77
CA PRO A 638 29.15 8.20 -58.76
C PRO A 638 28.66 9.59 -58.37
N GLN A 639 28.55 10.44 -59.38
CA GLN A 639 28.03 11.80 -59.44
C GLN A 639 26.49 11.90 -59.20
N PRO A 640 25.93 13.13 -59.06
CA PRO A 640 24.66 13.39 -58.35
C PRO A 640 23.45 13.61 -59.27
N GLN A 641 22.27 13.09 -58.90
CA GLN A 641 20.90 13.55 -59.26
C GLN A 641 19.85 13.00 -58.26
N PRO A 642 18.62 13.54 -58.16
CA PRO A 642 18.20 14.88 -57.77
C PRO A 642 17.41 14.90 -56.43
N LEU A 643 17.30 16.07 -55.80
CA LEU A 643 16.66 16.30 -54.49
C LEU A 643 15.17 15.93 -54.47
N THR A 644 14.74 15.05 -53.55
CA THR A 644 13.54 15.21 -52.68
C THR A 644 13.33 14.00 -51.77
N GLU A 645 13.83 14.10 -50.53
CA GLU A 645 13.22 13.57 -49.30
C GLU A 645 14.17 13.98 -48.16
N GLY A 646 13.69 14.80 -47.23
CA GLY A 646 14.49 15.20 -46.08
C GLY A 646 14.69 14.01 -45.15
N ASN A 647 15.89 13.45 -45.15
CA ASN A 647 16.40 12.42 -44.23
C ASN A 647 15.76 12.50 -42.83
N CYS A 648 14.95 11.50 -42.49
CA CYS A 648 14.51 11.22 -41.13
C CYS A 648 14.97 9.80 -40.75
N ASN A 649 16.28 9.56 -40.85
CA ASN A 649 16.91 8.33 -40.36
C ASN A 649 17.75 8.65 -39.12
N SER A 650 17.26 8.25 -37.95
CA SER A 650 18.12 7.93 -36.82
C SER A 650 17.42 6.91 -35.93
N SER A 651 17.69 5.64 -36.21
CA SER A 651 17.35 4.49 -35.38
C SER A 651 18.07 4.56 -34.02
N LEU A 652 17.32 4.32 -32.94
CA LEU A 652 17.83 4.31 -31.57
C LEU A 652 18.20 2.86 -31.22
N HIS A 653 19.51 2.60 -31.20
CA HIS A 653 20.12 1.36 -30.71
C HIS A 653 19.64 1.02 -29.29
N LEU A 654 18.96 -0.12 -29.13
CA LEU A 654 18.71 -0.75 -27.83
C LEU A 654 19.56 -2.02 -27.71
N LYS A 655 20.75 -1.87 -27.14
CA LYS A 655 21.52 -3.01 -26.59
C LYS A 655 22.14 -2.59 -25.26
N GLU A 656 22.14 -3.55 -24.34
CA GLU A 656 22.65 -3.55 -22.96
C GLU A 656 21.79 -2.91 -21.87
N ILE A 657 21.10 -3.75 -21.09
CA ILE A 657 21.01 -3.58 -19.63
C ILE A 657 20.97 -4.95 -18.93
N THR A 658 22.11 -5.35 -18.33
CA THR A 658 22.20 -6.37 -17.28
C THR A 658 22.46 -5.71 -15.92
N ASN A 659 21.88 -6.32 -14.87
CA ASN A 659 22.24 -6.26 -13.44
C ASN A 659 22.02 -4.95 -12.64
N LEU A 660 20.76 -4.64 -12.28
CA LEU A 660 20.42 -3.73 -11.16
C LEU A 660 19.03 -4.09 -10.56
N PRO A 661 18.77 -3.94 -9.25
CA PRO A 661 17.49 -4.28 -8.62
C PRO A 661 16.26 -3.63 -9.29
N LEU A 662 15.13 -4.36 -9.33
CA LEU A 662 13.89 -4.03 -10.07
C LEU A 662 13.33 -2.62 -9.83
N CYS A 663 13.46 -2.07 -8.61
CA CYS A 663 13.03 -0.71 -8.31
C CYS A 663 13.92 0.33 -9.00
N PHE A 664 15.22 0.10 -9.03
CA PHE A 664 16.19 0.94 -9.73
C PHE A 664 16.11 0.76 -11.25
N GLN A 665 15.76 -0.42 -11.75
CA GLN A 665 15.48 -0.62 -13.18
C GLN A 665 14.24 0.15 -13.62
N ARG A 666 13.14 0.14 -12.86
CA ARG A 666 11.96 0.97 -13.17
C ARG A 666 12.27 2.45 -13.12
N PHE A 667 13.02 2.89 -12.11
CA PHE A 667 13.45 4.28 -12.02
C PHE A 667 14.39 4.67 -13.17
N ARG A 668 15.37 3.83 -13.51
CA ARG A 668 16.30 4.06 -14.63
C ARG A 668 15.60 4.01 -15.98
N TRP A 669 14.60 3.14 -16.15
CA TRP A 669 13.76 3.10 -17.34
C TRP A 669 12.94 4.39 -17.45
N LEU A 670 12.29 4.84 -16.37
CA LEU A 670 11.61 6.14 -16.31
C LEU A 670 12.55 7.31 -16.65
N VAL A 671 13.76 7.32 -16.08
CA VAL A 671 14.79 8.33 -16.35
C VAL A 671 15.29 8.23 -17.80
N SER A 672 15.45 7.03 -18.35
CA SER A 672 15.84 6.82 -19.75
C SER A 672 14.77 7.32 -20.69
N THR A 673 13.51 6.90 -20.50
CA THR A 673 12.38 7.37 -21.31
C THR A 673 12.22 8.89 -21.24
N CYS A 674 12.42 9.49 -20.06
CA CYS A 674 12.44 10.95 -19.90
C CYS A 674 13.60 11.59 -20.69
N LYS A 675 14.82 11.05 -20.53
CA LYS A 675 16.01 11.51 -21.25
C LYS A 675 15.86 11.40 -22.76
N ASP A 676 15.30 10.30 -23.25
CA ASP A 676 15.07 10.02 -24.66
C ASP A 676 13.99 10.95 -25.23
N GLY A 677 12.92 11.20 -24.47
CA GLY A 677 11.90 12.20 -24.82
C GLY A 677 12.47 13.62 -24.92
N TRP A 678 13.29 14.04 -23.95
CA TRP A 678 13.99 15.34 -24.00
C TRP A 678 14.98 15.45 -25.15
N ARG A 679 15.68 14.35 -25.47
CA ARG A 679 16.60 14.28 -26.63
C ARG A 679 15.83 14.43 -27.94
N ALA A 680 14.67 13.77 -28.08
CA ALA A 680 13.80 13.92 -29.24
C ALA A 680 13.27 15.35 -29.37
N TYR A 681 12.86 15.98 -28.26
CA TYR A 681 12.39 17.37 -28.21
C TYR A 681 13.46 18.38 -28.66
N TYR A 682 14.71 18.24 -28.16
CA TYR A 682 15.81 19.15 -28.49
C TYR A 682 16.25 19.08 -29.96
N ARG A 683 16.14 17.90 -30.60
CA ARG A 683 16.52 17.72 -32.00
C ARG A 683 15.57 18.40 -32.99
N GLN A 684 14.36 18.78 -32.56
CA GLN A 684 13.38 19.38 -33.45
C GLN A 684 13.76 20.81 -33.85
N PRO A 685 13.55 21.21 -35.13
CA PRO A 685 13.88 22.55 -35.61
C PRO A 685 13.03 23.65 -34.94
N VAL A 686 11.87 23.29 -34.39
CA VAL A 686 10.90 24.16 -33.71
C VAL A 686 11.09 24.28 -32.20
N PHE A 687 12.13 23.63 -31.63
CA PHE A 687 12.44 23.66 -30.20
C PHE A 687 12.37 25.06 -29.57
N LEU A 688 13.01 26.04 -30.21
CA LEU A 688 13.11 27.40 -29.67
C LEU A 688 11.76 28.16 -29.71
N ALA A 689 10.87 27.82 -30.64
CA ALA A 689 9.51 28.34 -30.68
C ALA A 689 8.64 27.70 -29.58
N GLY A 690 8.78 26.39 -29.35
CA GLY A 690 8.09 25.66 -28.26
C GLY A 690 8.52 26.13 -26.87
N MET A 691 9.81 26.35 -26.66
CA MET A 691 10.35 26.98 -25.45
C MET A 691 9.78 28.40 -25.24
N GLY A 692 9.70 29.19 -26.31
CA GLY A 692 9.09 30.52 -26.26
C GLY A 692 7.65 30.49 -25.74
N LEU A 693 6.85 29.51 -26.19
CA LEU A 693 5.48 29.29 -25.69
C LEU A 693 5.44 28.88 -24.22
N ALA A 694 6.35 28.02 -23.76
CA ALA A 694 6.37 27.60 -22.35
C ALA A 694 6.64 28.78 -21.39
N PHE A 695 7.52 29.71 -21.75
CA PHE A 695 7.82 30.89 -20.95
C PHE A 695 6.62 31.83 -20.76
N LEU A 696 5.64 31.81 -21.68
CA LEU A 696 4.41 32.59 -21.54
C LEU A 696 3.50 32.10 -20.41
N TYR A 697 3.67 30.87 -19.93
CA TYR A 697 2.92 30.32 -18.79
C TYR A 697 3.40 30.88 -17.44
N THR A 698 4.62 31.41 -17.36
CA THR A 698 5.13 32.07 -16.15
C THR A 698 4.62 33.51 -16.07
N THR A 699 3.32 33.70 -15.86
CA THR A 699 2.73 35.04 -15.84
C THR A 699 1.60 35.17 -14.82
N VAL A 700 1.60 36.29 -14.10
CA VAL A 700 0.48 36.72 -13.24
C VAL A 700 -0.53 37.56 -14.05
N LEU A 701 -0.20 37.94 -15.30
CA LEU A 701 -0.96 38.88 -16.12
C LEU A 701 -2.14 38.23 -16.86
N GLY A 702 -2.95 37.47 -16.14
CA GLY A 702 -4.20 36.85 -16.57
C GLY A 702 -5.36 37.17 -15.62
N PHE A 703 -6.57 36.75 -16.00
CA PHE A 703 -7.75 36.77 -15.11
C PHE A 703 -7.74 35.52 -14.21
N ASP A 704 -6.64 35.37 -13.48
CA ASP A 704 -6.40 34.22 -12.60
C ASP A 704 -6.73 34.61 -11.15
N CYS A 705 -6.74 33.63 -10.25
CA CYS A 705 -7.09 33.83 -8.84
C CYS A 705 -6.23 34.93 -8.17
N ILE A 706 -4.99 35.11 -8.63
CA ILE A 706 -4.02 36.05 -8.05
C ILE A 706 -4.34 37.50 -8.43
N THR A 707 -4.53 37.79 -9.71
CA THR A 707 -4.91 39.13 -10.20
C THR A 707 -6.32 39.51 -9.74
N THR A 708 -7.22 38.52 -9.68
CA THR A 708 -8.55 38.67 -9.08
C THR A 708 -8.46 39.02 -7.60
N GLY A 709 -7.60 38.33 -6.84
CA GLY A 709 -7.33 38.64 -5.44
C GLY A 709 -6.78 40.06 -5.25
N TYR A 710 -5.81 40.47 -6.07
CA TYR A 710 -5.28 41.83 -6.05
C TYR A 710 -6.37 42.88 -6.36
N ALA A 711 -7.24 42.64 -7.32
CA ALA A 711 -8.35 43.55 -7.65
C ALA A 711 -9.33 43.74 -6.48
N TYR A 712 -9.62 42.67 -5.74
CA TYR A 712 -10.43 42.78 -4.52
C TYR A 712 -9.73 43.60 -3.44
N THR A 713 -8.41 43.47 -3.27
CA THR A 713 -7.66 44.30 -2.30
C THR A 713 -7.64 45.78 -2.67
N GLN A 714 -7.91 46.12 -3.92
CA GLN A 714 -8.03 47.50 -4.43
C GLN A 714 -9.49 48.00 -4.44
N GLY A 715 -10.44 47.25 -3.86
CA GLY A 715 -11.84 47.66 -3.73
C GLY A 715 -12.71 47.45 -4.98
N ILE A 716 -12.26 46.66 -5.96
CA ILE A 716 -13.09 46.35 -7.15
C ILE A 716 -14.18 45.35 -6.78
N SER A 717 -15.43 45.65 -7.17
CA SER A 717 -16.57 44.75 -6.98
C SER A 717 -16.46 43.51 -7.87
N GLY A 718 -16.93 42.37 -7.36
CA GLY A 718 -16.92 41.10 -8.11
C GLY A 718 -17.76 41.15 -9.39
N SER A 719 -18.80 41.97 -9.43
CA SER A 719 -19.63 42.18 -10.63
C SER A 719 -18.86 42.90 -11.74
N LEU A 720 -18.13 43.97 -11.41
CA LEU A 720 -17.28 44.68 -12.39
C LEU A 720 -16.17 43.78 -12.92
N LEU A 721 -15.56 42.97 -12.06
CA LEU A 721 -14.53 42.02 -12.45
C LEU A 721 -15.07 40.94 -13.41
N SER A 722 -16.27 40.42 -13.15
CA SER A 722 -16.92 39.43 -14.03
C SER A 722 -17.23 39.99 -15.43
N LEU A 723 -17.61 41.28 -15.52
CA LEU A 723 -17.82 41.96 -16.79
C LEU A 723 -16.50 42.14 -17.55
N LEU A 724 -15.42 42.52 -16.86
CA LEU A 724 -14.08 42.63 -17.45
C LEU A 724 -13.55 41.28 -17.95
N MET A 725 -13.83 40.19 -17.24
CA MET A 725 -13.54 38.82 -17.69
C MET A 725 -14.29 38.47 -18.98
N GLY A 726 -15.59 38.81 -19.06
CA GLY A 726 -16.38 38.63 -20.27
C GLY A 726 -15.82 39.40 -21.47
N VAL A 727 -15.43 40.66 -21.27
CA VAL A 727 -14.77 41.48 -22.30
C VAL A 727 -13.44 40.86 -22.73
N SER A 728 -12.64 40.35 -21.79
CA SER A 728 -11.37 39.65 -22.07
C SER A 728 -11.53 38.40 -22.92
N ALA A 729 -12.60 37.65 -22.72
CA ALA A 729 -12.86 36.45 -23.50
C ALA A 729 -13.29 36.79 -24.95
N ILE A 730 -14.03 37.89 -25.13
CA ILE A 730 -14.37 38.43 -26.46
C ILE A 730 -13.11 38.89 -27.21
N THR A 731 -12.20 39.60 -26.54
CA THR A 731 -10.91 39.98 -27.16
C THR A 731 -10.06 38.75 -27.49
N GLY A 732 -10.16 37.69 -26.68
CA GLY A 732 -9.54 36.40 -26.99
C GLY A 732 -10.08 35.72 -28.26
N LEU A 733 -11.40 35.73 -28.44
CA LEU A 733 -12.05 35.28 -29.68
C LEU A 733 -11.56 36.08 -30.89
N MET A 734 -11.39 37.39 -30.75
CA MET A 734 -10.85 38.25 -31.82
C MET A 734 -9.41 37.85 -32.21
N GLY A 735 -8.58 37.40 -31.26
CA GLY A 735 -7.25 36.85 -31.52
C GLY A 735 -7.26 35.62 -32.43
N THR A 736 -8.23 34.72 -32.27
CA THR A 736 -8.37 33.53 -33.13
C THR A 736 -8.76 33.89 -34.57
N VAL A 737 -9.61 34.91 -34.75
CA VAL A 737 -9.98 35.43 -36.07
C VAL A 737 -8.79 36.14 -36.72
N MET A 738 -8.07 36.94 -35.94
CA MET A 738 -6.86 37.65 -36.38
C MET A 738 -5.81 36.67 -36.91
N PHE A 739 -5.58 35.55 -36.21
CA PHE A 739 -4.66 34.49 -36.65
C PHE A 739 -4.97 33.99 -38.07
N THR A 740 -6.23 33.66 -38.36
CA THR A 740 -6.61 33.14 -39.69
C THR A 740 -6.37 34.16 -40.81
N ARG A 741 -6.60 35.46 -40.55
CA ARG A 741 -6.36 36.54 -41.51
C ARG A 741 -4.88 36.82 -41.72
N LEU A 742 -4.12 36.96 -40.63
CA LEU A 742 -2.68 37.23 -40.69
C LEU A 742 -1.93 36.09 -41.38
N ARG A 743 -2.30 34.84 -41.10
CA ARG A 743 -1.69 33.67 -41.73
C ARG A 743 -1.89 33.68 -43.24
N LYS A 744 -3.09 34.00 -43.71
CA LYS A 744 -3.42 34.06 -45.16
C LYS A 744 -2.64 35.17 -45.87
N SER A 745 -2.43 36.31 -45.21
CA SER A 745 -1.79 37.49 -45.82
C SER A 745 -0.26 37.48 -45.73
N TYR A 746 0.32 37.02 -44.62
CA TYR A 746 1.76 37.18 -44.33
C TYR A 746 2.50 35.86 -44.12
N GLY A 747 1.80 34.73 -44.06
CA GLY A 747 2.37 33.41 -43.76
C GLY A 747 2.59 33.16 -42.27
N LEU A 748 2.83 31.89 -41.91
CA LEU A 748 2.80 31.42 -40.51
C LEU A 748 3.88 32.06 -39.63
N VAL A 749 5.15 32.05 -40.06
CA VAL A 749 6.27 32.59 -39.26
C VAL A 749 6.11 34.09 -39.01
N ASN A 750 5.69 34.86 -40.02
CA ASN A 750 5.45 36.30 -39.89
C ASN A 750 4.23 36.62 -39.04
N THR A 751 3.19 35.78 -39.08
CA THR A 751 2.03 35.91 -38.19
C THR A 751 2.46 35.87 -36.73
N GLY A 752 3.35 34.94 -36.38
CA GLY A 752 3.93 34.86 -35.04
C GLY A 752 4.66 36.14 -34.63
N ILE A 753 5.49 36.70 -35.52
CA ILE A 753 6.22 37.96 -35.27
C ILE A 753 5.24 39.10 -34.97
N ILE A 754 4.21 39.26 -35.82
CA ILE A 754 3.19 40.31 -35.65
C ILE A 754 2.43 40.12 -34.33
N SER A 755 2.04 38.88 -34.01
CA SER A 755 1.36 38.58 -32.75
C SER A 755 2.24 38.79 -31.52
N SER A 756 3.55 38.48 -31.59
CA SER A 756 4.52 38.75 -30.52
C SER A 756 4.68 40.25 -30.28
N CYS A 757 4.83 41.05 -31.34
CA CYS A 757 4.91 42.50 -31.24
C CYS A 757 3.62 43.10 -30.64
N LEU A 758 2.46 42.61 -31.07
CA LEU A 758 1.17 43.05 -30.54
C LEU A 758 1.03 42.70 -29.05
N HIS A 759 1.40 41.47 -28.66
CA HIS A 759 1.34 41.03 -27.27
C HIS A 759 2.26 41.88 -26.37
N LEU A 760 3.53 42.06 -26.76
CA LEU A 760 4.48 42.88 -26.01
C LEU A 760 4.07 44.35 -25.94
N GLY A 761 3.52 44.90 -27.02
CA GLY A 761 3.00 46.27 -27.06
C GLY A 761 1.87 46.49 -26.06
N CYS A 762 0.93 45.55 -25.95
CA CYS A 762 -0.15 45.61 -24.97
C CYS A 762 0.35 45.45 -23.52
N LEU A 763 1.34 44.59 -23.28
CA LEU A 763 1.92 44.38 -21.94
C LEU A 763 2.71 45.59 -21.42
N LEU A 764 3.15 46.49 -22.30
CA LEU A 764 3.76 47.75 -21.88
C LEU A 764 2.80 48.58 -21.01
N LEU A 765 1.49 48.52 -21.27
CA LEU A 765 0.47 49.16 -20.43
C LEU A 765 0.43 48.57 -19.01
N CYS A 766 0.66 47.26 -18.87
CA CYS A 766 0.79 46.61 -17.57
C CYS A 766 2.04 47.08 -16.83
N VAL A 767 3.16 47.32 -17.52
CA VAL A 767 4.37 47.88 -16.88
C VAL A 767 4.12 49.32 -16.43
N CYS A 768 3.49 50.14 -17.28
CA CYS A 768 3.11 51.51 -16.92
C CYS A 768 2.18 51.55 -15.70
N SER A 769 1.31 50.54 -15.53
CA SER A 769 0.43 50.45 -14.36
C SER A 769 1.17 50.32 -13.02
N VAL A 770 2.37 49.72 -13.02
CA VAL A 770 3.18 49.48 -11.81
C VAL A 770 3.76 50.78 -11.25
N PHE A 771 3.94 51.80 -12.10
CA PHE A 771 4.50 53.11 -11.71
C PHE A 771 3.45 54.22 -11.67
N ALA A 772 2.18 53.90 -11.93
CA ALA A 772 1.10 54.87 -11.96
C ALA A 772 0.61 55.21 -10.52
N PRO A 773 -0.01 56.40 -10.32
CA PRO A 773 -0.55 56.79 -9.02
C PRO A 773 -1.58 55.78 -8.51
N GLY A 774 -1.46 55.37 -7.24
CA GLY A 774 -2.28 54.30 -6.65
C GLY A 774 -1.72 52.89 -6.79
N SER A 775 -0.49 52.74 -7.30
CA SER A 775 0.25 51.47 -7.33
C SER A 775 1.16 51.31 -6.09
N PRO A 776 1.50 50.07 -5.69
CA PRO A 776 2.40 49.84 -4.55
C PRO A 776 3.85 50.32 -4.78
N MET A 777 4.22 50.68 -6.02
CA MET A 777 5.54 51.19 -6.42
C MET A 777 5.43 52.62 -6.98
N ASP A 778 4.55 53.45 -6.40
CA ASP A 778 4.29 54.81 -6.86
C ASP A 778 5.54 55.71 -6.76
N LEU A 779 5.93 56.31 -7.89
CA LEU A 779 7.06 57.20 -8.02
C LEU A 779 6.79 58.58 -7.38
N SER A 780 5.52 58.94 -7.14
CA SER A 780 5.09 60.21 -6.54
C SER A 780 5.56 60.37 -5.08
N LEU A 781 5.72 59.25 -4.35
CA LEU A 781 6.26 59.20 -2.98
C LEU A 781 7.77 59.47 -2.90
N LEU A 782 8.49 59.44 -4.04
CA LEU A 782 9.93 59.64 -4.12
C LEU A 782 10.33 61.08 -4.48
N MET A 783 9.35 61.94 -4.82
CA MET A 783 9.52 63.37 -5.09
C MET A 783 9.23 64.28 -3.88
N PRO A 784 9.98 64.18 -2.77
CA PRO A 784 10.21 65.36 -1.91
C PRO A 784 11.69 65.77 -1.76
N TYR A 785 12.63 65.18 -2.51
CA TYR A 785 14.07 65.46 -2.30
C TYR A 785 14.67 66.53 -3.25
N ILE A 786 13.94 66.97 -4.29
CA ILE A 786 14.51 67.84 -5.34
C ILE A 786 14.08 69.31 -5.23
N THR A 787 13.09 69.67 -4.41
CA THR A 787 12.62 71.06 -4.29
C THR A 787 12.33 71.49 -2.85
N SER A 788 13.35 71.98 -2.13
CA SER A 788 13.31 73.25 -1.37
C SER A 788 14.56 73.44 -0.49
N ASN A 789 15.56 74.15 -1.02
CA ASN A 789 16.53 74.90 -0.22
C ASN A 789 15.97 76.33 -0.05
N SER A 790 15.44 76.67 1.12
CA SER A 790 15.46 78.02 1.71
C SER A 790 14.51 78.11 2.92
N SER A 791 15.09 78.24 4.13
CA SER A 791 14.70 79.07 5.29
C SER A 791 13.20 79.27 5.62
N THR A 792 12.66 79.07 6.83
CA THR A 792 13.09 79.50 8.18
C THR A 792 12.32 78.74 9.27
N ASP A 793 12.94 78.55 10.44
CA ASP A 793 12.32 78.09 11.70
C ASP A 793 11.18 79.00 12.19
N LEU A 794 10.08 78.43 12.71
CA LEU A 794 9.67 78.49 14.13
C LEU A 794 8.27 77.89 14.35
N GLY A 795 8.21 76.76 15.08
CA GLY A 795 7.11 76.45 16.00
C GLY A 795 5.98 75.51 15.52
N GLY A 796 5.95 74.30 16.08
CA GLY A 796 4.72 73.55 16.35
C GLY A 796 4.44 72.33 15.47
N MET A 797 4.09 71.22 16.13
CA MET A 797 3.61 69.93 15.61
C MET A 797 4.66 68.94 15.08
N THR A 798 5.04 68.03 15.98
CA THR A 798 5.72 66.76 15.71
C THR A 798 4.93 65.94 14.69
N SER A 799 5.35 66.01 13.42
CA SER A 799 4.89 65.11 12.37
C SER A 799 5.47 63.72 12.60
N GLN A 800 4.59 62.82 13.02
CA GLN A 800 4.84 61.39 13.08
C GLN A 800 5.21 60.86 11.70
N ARG A 801 6.33 60.13 11.67
CA ARG A 801 6.74 59.19 10.63
C ARG A 801 5.64 58.12 10.46
N GLN A 802 4.60 58.41 9.71
CA GLN A 802 3.51 57.47 9.43
C GLN A 802 3.95 56.52 8.30
N LYS A 803 4.65 55.44 8.68
CA LYS A 803 4.56 54.18 7.94
C LYS A 803 3.07 53.82 7.90
N HIS A 804 2.47 53.75 6.72
CA HIS A 804 1.17 53.08 6.54
C HIS A 804 1.34 51.61 6.91
N THR A 805 1.21 51.36 8.20
CA THR A 805 1.15 50.04 8.82
C THR A 805 -0.34 49.76 8.93
N TYR A 806 -0.82 48.76 8.20
CA TYR A 806 -2.16 48.22 8.44
C TYR A 806 -2.19 47.73 9.89
N ALA A 807 -2.90 48.46 10.76
CA ALA A 807 -3.01 48.11 12.16
C ALA A 807 -4.06 47.02 12.34
N LEU A 808 -3.62 45.77 12.45
CA LEU A 808 -4.39 44.71 13.11
C LEU A 808 -4.37 45.00 14.62
N ARG A 809 -5.33 45.81 15.09
CA ARG A 809 -5.55 46.05 16.52
C ARG A 809 -6.31 44.86 17.10
N GLY A 810 -5.62 44.06 17.91
CA GLY A 810 -6.22 43.00 18.71
C GLY A 810 -7.23 43.56 19.70
N GLY A 811 -8.49 43.14 19.57
CA GLY A 811 -9.52 43.23 20.59
C GLY A 811 -9.69 41.87 21.24
N SER A 812 -9.59 41.84 22.57
CA SER A 812 -9.79 40.67 23.43
C SER A 812 -11.15 40.01 23.18
N ASN A 813 -11.14 38.85 22.52
CA ASN A 813 -11.96 37.65 22.79
C ASN A 813 -11.42 36.51 21.90
N GLN A 814 -11.21 35.33 22.49
CA GLN A 814 -10.60 34.14 21.88
C GLN A 814 -11.21 33.73 20.53
N PRO A 815 -10.45 33.07 19.63
CA PRO A 815 -11.02 32.40 18.49
C PRO A 815 -11.67 31.09 18.96
N LEU A 816 -13.01 31.05 18.99
CA LEU A 816 -13.75 29.80 18.96
C LEU A 816 -13.47 29.13 17.61
N LEU A 817 -12.85 27.94 17.66
CA LEU A 817 -12.84 26.98 16.56
C LEU A 817 -14.27 26.81 16.03
N PRO A 818 -14.51 26.81 14.70
CA PRO A 818 -15.83 26.54 14.18
C PRO A 818 -16.19 25.08 14.45
N ASP A 819 -17.35 24.90 15.08
CA ASP A 819 -17.93 23.61 15.38
C ASP A 819 -18.24 22.83 14.09
N ARG A 820 -18.03 21.52 14.13
CA ARG A 820 -17.90 20.65 12.95
C ARG A 820 -19.24 20.17 12.38
N SER A 821 -20.30 20.96 12.47
CA SER A 821 -21.61 20.61 11.95
C SER A 821 -22.36 21.82 11.42
N SER A 822 -22.95 21.68 10.23
CA SER A 822 -23.65 22.71 9.44
C SER A 822 -22.78 23.71 8.67
N ILE A 823 -22.15 23.24 7.58
CA ILE A 823 -21.61 24.14 6.57
C ILE A 823 -22.78 24.70 5.73
N HIS A 824 -23.36 25.80 6.20
CA HIS A 824 -24.27 26.63 5.40
C HIS A 824 -23.42 27.49 4.44
N TRP A 825 -23.24 27.04 3.20
CA TRP A 825 -22.51 27.77 2.15
C TRP A 825 -23.31 28.90 1.51
N THR A 826 -24.14 29.63 2.24
CA THR A 826 -24.96 30.72 1.65
C THR A 826 -25.15 31.85 2.65
N ASN A 827 -24.16 32.71 2.77
CA ASN A 827 -24.30 34.16 2.59
C ASN A 827 -22.90 34.75 2.72
N ASN A 828 -22.59 35.62 1.77
CA ASN A 828 -21.35 36.36 1.60
C ASN A 828 -20.34 35.64 0.68
N THR A 829 -20.41 36.00 -0.62
CA THR A 829 -19.28 36.72 -1.25
C THR A 829 -18.46 37.35 -0.14
N VAL A 830 -17.15 37.10 -0.02
CA VAL A 830 -16.32 37.79 0.99
C VAL A 830 -16.52 39.30 0.83
N LEU A 831 -17.51 39.79 1.55
CA LEU A 831 -17.98 41.13 1.64
C LEU A 831 -17.14 41.62 2.79
N PHE A 832 -16.15 42.42 2.45
CA PHE A 832 -15.72 43.51 3.30
C PHE A 832 -16.92 44.44 3.53
N ASP A 833 -18.01 43.95 4.14
CA ASP A 833 -19.24 44.72 4.42
C ASP A 833 -19.08 45.67 5.61
N ASN A 834 -17.92 45.66 6.26
CA ASN A 834 -17.62 46.51 7.40
C ASN A 834 -16.31 47.30 7.21
N VAL A 835 -16.03 47.76 6.00
CA VAL A 835 -15.03 48.83 5.81
C VAL A 835 -15.78 50.17 5.84
N PRO A 836 -15.43 51.12 6.72
CA PRO A 836 -16.06 52.43 6.76
C PRO A 836 -15.96 53.09 5.37
N SER A 837 -17.03 53.75 4.96
CA SER A 837 -17.24 54.44 3.69
C SER A 837 -16.32 55.65 3.42
N ASP A 838 -15.16 55.73 4.07
CA ASP A 838 -14.17 56.82 3.95
C ASP A 838 -12.81 56.36 3.39
N ALA A 839 -12.70 55.16 2.80
CA ALA A 839 -11.47 54.66 2.18
C ALA A 839 -11.62 54.44 0.66
N ALA A 840 -11.91 55.52 -0.08
CA ALA A 840 -11.75 55.49 -1.54
C ALA A 840 -10.24 55.56 -1.88
N PRO A 841 -9.72 54.73 -2.79
CA PRO A 841 -8.34 54.88 -3.27
C PRO A 841 -8.20 56.23 -3.98
N GLU A 842 -7.12 56.96 -3.72
CA GLU A 842 -6.86 58.29 -4.29
C GLU A 842 -6.75 58.29 -5.84
N SER A 843 -6.57 57.11 -6.47
CA SER A 843 -6.51 56.93 -7.92
C SER A 843 -6.77 55.48 -8.35
N TYR A 844 -7.72 55.29 -9.30
CA TYR A 844 -7.95 54.01 -10.00
C TYR A 844 -7.10 53.85 -11.27
N ILE A 845 -6.17 54.77 -11.54
CA ILE A 845 -5.42 54.84 -12.81
C ILE A 845 -4.56 53.59 -13.00
N SER A 846 -3.86 53.14 -11.95
CA SER A 846 -3.03 51.93 -12.00
C SER A 846 -3.85 50.69 -12.39
N ILE A 847 -4.96 50.42 -11.70
CA ILE A 847 -5.74 49.20 -11.94
C ILE A 847 -6.47 49.20 -13.29
N ILE A 848 -6.91 50.37 -13.77
CA ILE A 848 -7.50 50.52 -15.12
C ILE A 848 -6.46 50.22 -16.20
N LEU A 849 -5.24 50.76 -16.08
CA LEU A 849 -4.15 50.50 -17.02
C LEU A 849 -3.75 49.01 -17.01
N LEU A 850 -3.72 48.37 -15.85
CA LEU A 850 -3.44 46.94 -15.71
C LEU A 850 -4.48 46.10 -16.45
N PHE A 851 -5.77 46.30 -16.20
CA PHE A 851 -6.83 45.52 -16.85
C PHE A 851 -6.96 45.83 -18.34
N LEU A 852 -6.77 47.08 -18.76
CA LEU A 852 -6.74 47.44 -20.18
C LEU A 852 -5.60 46.72 -20.91
N GLY A 853 -4.41 46.64 -20.30
CA GLY A 853 -3.27 45.90 -20.82
C GLY A 853 -3.55 44.40 -20.91
N VAL A 854 -4.06 43.77 -19.85
CA VAL A 854 -4.39 42.33 -19.80
C VAL A 854 -5.47 41.97 -20.84
N ILE A 855 -6.53 42.77 -20.96
CA ILE A 855 -7.63 42.53 -21.91
C ILE A 855 -7.15 42.62 -23.36
N THR A 856 -6.37 43.65 -23.70
CA THR A 856 -5.88 43.85 -25.07
C THR A 856 -4.77 42.86 -25.45
N ALA A 857 -3.93 42.46 -24.49
CA ALA A 857 -2.88 41.45 -24.67
C ALA A 857 -3.40 40.09 -25.13
N ARG A 858 -4.65 39.71 -24.79
CA ARG A 858 -5.28 38.45 -25.22
C ARG A 858 -5.29 38.26 -26.74
N ILE A 859 -5.46 39.35 -27.51
CA ILE A 859 -5.49 39.29 -28.99
C ILE A 859 -4.15 38.76 -29.52
N GLY A 860 -3.04 39.31 -29.02
CA GLY A 860 -1.69 38.88 -29.38
C GLY A 860 -1.34 37.50 -28.83
N LEU A 861 -1.71 37.22 -27.56
CA LEU A 861 -1.44 35.95 -26.88
C LEU A 861 -2.03 34.75 -27.62
N TRP A 862 -3.35 34.74 -27.89
CA TRP A 862 -4.00 33.59 -28.53
C TRP A 862 -3.62 33.42 -30.00
N SER A 863 -3.32 34.52 -30.70
CA SER A 863 -2.79 34.43 -32.07
C SER A 863 -1.38 33.84 -32.10
N PHE A 864 -0.55 34.15 -31.09
CA PHE A 864 0.80 33.60 -30.95
C PHE A 864 0.75 32.11 -30.58
N ASP A 865 -0.07 31.75 -29.60
CA ASP A 865 -0.31 30.37 -29.17
C ASP A 865 -0.73 29.45 -30.33
N LEU A 866 -1.70 29.89 -31.14
CA LEU A 866 -2.13 29.18 -32.35
C LEU A 866 -1.01 29.06 -33.39
N THR A 867 -0.15 30.08 -33.49
CA THR A 867 1.00 30.06 -34.42
C THR A 867 2.02 29.01 -34.01
N VAL A 868 2.42 28.96 -32.73
CA VAL A 868 3.39 27.98 -32.23
C VAL A 868 2.81 26.57 -32.26
N THR A 869 1.55 26.39 -31.85
CA THR A 869 0.86 25.10 -31.92
C THR A 869 0.87 24.54 -33.34
N GLN A 870 0.57 25.39 -34.33
CA GLN A 870 0.58 24.97 -35.72
C GLN A 870 2.00 24.75 -36.27
N LEU A 871 3.00 25.52 -35.82
CA LEU A 871 4.40 25.27 -36.17
C LEU A 871 4.89 23.92 -35.65
N LEU A 872 4.48 23.51 -34.44
CA LEU A 872 4.78 22.20 -33.88
C LEU A 872 4.11 21.10 -34.72
N GLN A 873 2.83 21.26 -35.05
CA GLN A 873 2.08 20.30 -35.87
C GLN A 873 2.61 20.15 -37.31
N GLU A 874 3.05 21.24 -37.95
CA GLU A 874 3.54 21.22 -39.34
C GLU A 874 4.98 20.71 -39.50
N ASN A 875 5.84 20.88 -38.48
CA ASN A 875 7.28 20.57 -38.60
C ASN A 875 7.71 19.28 -37.90
N ILE A 876 6.87 18.68 -37.05
CA ILE A 876 7.21 17.45 -36.32
C ILE A 876 6.56 16.23 -37.00
N CYS A 877 7.36 15.19 -37.24
CA CYS A 877 6.92 13.91 -37.80
C CYS A 877 5.84 13.26 -36.93
N GLU A 878 4.86 12.60 -37.57
CA GLU A 878 3.72 11.97 -36.88
C GLU A 878 4.15 10.89 -35.87
N SER A 879 5.28 10.22 -36.11
CA SER A 879 5.85 9.20 -35.23
C SER A 879 6.39 9.74 -33.91
N GLU A 880 6.92 10.97 -33.89
CA GLU A 880 7.55 11.59 -32.71
C GLU A 880 6.66 12.65 -32.04
N ARG A 881 5.58 13.08 -32.71
CA ARG A 881 4.73 14.20 -32.28
C ARG A 881 4.13 14.01 -30.89
N GLY A 882 3.69 12.79 -30.56
CA GLY A 882 3.15 12.49 -29.22
C GLY A 882 4.18 12.65 -28.10
N VAL A 883 5.42 12.23 -28.33
CA VAL A 883 6.53 12.38 -27.37
C VAL A 883 6.90 13.85 -27.21
N VAL A 884 7.01 14.58 -28.31
CA VAL A 884 7.36 16.02 -28.32
C VAL A 884 6.27 16.87 -27.66
N ASN A 885 4.99 16.62 -27.94
CA ASN A 885 3.87 17.31 -27.30
C ASN A 885 3.78 16.98 -25.80
N GLY A 886 4.13 15.75 -25.40
CA GLY A 886 4.25 15.36 -23.99
C GLY A 886 5.30 16.19 -23.25
N VAL A 887 6.51 16.32 -23.81
CA VAL A 887 7.58 17.15 -23.25
C VAL A 887 7.16 18.62 -23.22
N GLN A 888 6.59 19.15 -24.30
CA GLN A 888 6.07 20.52 -24.36
C GLN A 888 5.06 20.81 -23.25
N SER A 889 4.08 19.91 -23.06
CA SER A 889 3.04 20.07 -22.04
C SER A 889 3.64 20.04 -20.63
N SER A 890 4.59 19.12 -20.38
CA SER A 890 5.29 19.07 -19.09
C SER A 890 6.08 20.36 -18.80
N MET A 891 6.64 20.98 -19.84
CA MET A 891 7.37 22.25 -19.71
C MET A 891 6.44 23.42 -19.42
N ASN A 892 5.26 23.47 -20.06
CA ASN A 892 4.25 24.48 -19.76
C ASN A 892 3.78 24.37 -18.29
N TYR A 893 3.50 23.16 -17.80
CA TYR A 893 3.12 22.94 -16.40
C TYR A 893 4.26 23.25 -15.41
N LEU A 894 5.51 23.00 -15.78
CA LEU A 894 6.67 23.37 -14.95
C LEU A 894 6.77 24.89 -14.80
N MET A 895 6.54 25.63 -15.88
CA MET A 895 6.55 27.10 -15.88
C MET A 895 5.38 27.67 -15.07
N ASP A 896 4.20 27.05 -15.15
CA ASP A 896 3.04 27.42 -14.34
C ASP A 896 3.26 27.13 -12.84
N LEU A 897 3.91 26.01 -12.51
CA LEU A 897 4.34 25.72 -11.13
C LEU A 897 5.32 26.78 -10.59
N LEU A 898 6.28 27.21 -11.42
CA LEU A 898 7.23 28.27 -11.06
C LEU A 898 6.50 29.60 -10.77
N HIS A 899 5.48 29.91 -11.56
CA HIS A 899 4.60 31.05 -11.31
C HIS A 899 3.93 30.97 -9.92
N PHE A 900 3.36 29.83 -9.52
CA PHE A 900 2.79 29.68 -8.17
C PHE A 900 3.83 29.79 -7.06
N ILE A 901 5.02 29.22 -7.24
CA ILE A 901 6.13 29.34 -6.27
C ILE A 901 6.54 30.80 -6.08
N MET A 902 6.64 31.57 -7.17
CA MET A 902 6.93 33.00 -7.12
C MET A 902 5.90 33.76 -6.29
N VAL A 903 4.61 33.45 -6.45
CA VAL A 903 3.51 34.08 -5.71
C VAL A 903 3.55 33.72 -4.23
N ILE A 904 3.85 32.46 -3.89
CA ILE A 904 4.01 32.01 -2.50
C ILE A 904 5.19 32.73 -1.82
N SER A 905 6.27 32.99 -2.56
CA SER A 905 7.45 33.68 -2.03
C SER A 905 7.21 35.16 -1.69
N ALA A 906 6.21 35.78 -2.32
CA ALA A 906 5.88 37.20 -2.17
C ALA A 906 4.35 37.39 -2.00
N PRO A 907 3.80 36.98 -0.84
CA PRO A 907 2.34 36.86 -0.64
C PRO A 907 1.64 38.21 -0.37
N GLN A 908 2.40 39.27 -0.08
CA GLN A 908 1.81 40.56 0.30
C GLN A 908 1.43 41.39 -0.93
N PRO A 909 0.28 42.11 -0.93
CA PRO A 909 -0.16 42.93 -2.07
C PRO A 909 0.85 43.98 -2.52
N GLN A 910 1.70 44.47 -1.61
CA GLN A 910 2.76 45.43 -1.91
C GLN A 910 3.83 44.90 -2.87
N HIS A 911 4.01 43.57 -2.94
CA HIS A 911 4.98 42.95 -3.84
C HIS A 911 4.40 42.62 -5.22
N PHE A 912 3.10 42.84 -5.44
CA PHE A 912 2.42 42.51 -6.70
C PHE A 912 3.04 43.22 -7.92
N GLY A 913 3.49 44.48 -7.75
CA GLY A 913 4.19 45.21 -8.82
C GLY A 913 5.49 44.54 -9.28
N ILE A 914 6.23 43.90 -8.36
CA ILE A 914 7.45 43.15 -8.68
C ILE A 914 7.10 41.88 -9.47
N LEU A 915 6.02 41.18 -9.10
CA LEU A 915 5.53 40.00 -9.82
C LEU A 915 5.13 40.34 -11.27
N VAL A 916 4.51 41.51 -11.49
CA VAL A 916 4.17 42.00 -12.84
C VAL A 916 5.43 42.20 -13.68
N ILE A 917 6.48 42.84 -13.12
CA ILE A 917 7.75 43.07 -13.83
C ILE A 917 8.43 41.75 -14.18
N ILE A 918 8.49 40.81 -13.23
CA ILE A 918 9.09 39.48 -13.46
C ILE A 918 8.31 38.73 -14.55
N SER A 919 6.97 38.78 -14.52
CA SER A 919 6.12 38.16 -15.56
C SER A 919 6.42 38.71 -16.95
N VAL A 920 6.54 40.04 -17.10
CA VAL A 920 6.89 40.67 -18.39
C VAL A 920 8.30 40.28 -18.82
N LEU A 921 9.25 40.12 -17.90
CA LEU A 921 10.61 39.65 -18.22
C LEU A 921 10.61 38.21 -18.76
N PHE A 922 9.83 37.30 -18.17
CA PHE A 922 9.66 35.94 -18.70
C PHE A 922 8.99 35.95 -20.08
N ILE A 923 7.92 36.74 -20.26
CA ILE A 923 7.21 36.83 -21.55
C ILE A 923 8.11 37.43 -22.64
N THR A 924 8.85 38.49 -22.34
CA THR A 924 9.83 39.08 -23.29
C THR A 924 10.91 38.08 -23.66
N THR A 925 11.43 37.32 -22.70
CA THR A 925 12.38 36.21 -22.95
C THR A 925 11.78 35.13 -23.86
N GLY A 926 10.51 34.76 -23.65
CA GLY A 926 9.81 33.82 -24.52
C GLY A 926 9.68 34.32 -25.97
N HIS A 927 9.32 35.60 -26.15
CA HIS A 927 9.22 36.20 -27.49
C HIS A 927 10.58 36.41 -28.16
N THR A 928 11.64 36.74 -27.42
CA THR A 928 13.01 36.82 -28.00
C THR A 928 13.48 35.46 -28.52
N MET A 929 13.19 34.36 -27.80
CA MET A 929 13.42 33.00 -28.29
C MET A 929 12.69 32.74 -29.61
N TYR A 930 11.41 33.14 -29.72
CA TYR A 930 10.67 33.01 -30.97
C TYR A 930 11.25 33.87 -32.12
N PHE A 931 11.69 35.09 -31.84
CA PHE A 931 12.33 35.94 -32.86
C PHE A 931 13.64 35.32 -33.38
N LEU A 932 14.45 34.74 -32.49
CA LEU A 932 15.66 34.00 -32.88
C LEU A 932 15.33 32.79 -33.77
N TYR A 933 14.27 32.06 -33.45
CA TYR A 933 13.75 30.98 -34.29
C TYR A 933 13.33 31.51 -35.67
N ALA A 934 12.51 32.57 -35.70
CA ALA A 934 11.98 33.15 -36.94
C ALA A 934 13.11 33.68 -37.84
N HIS A 935 14.16 34.28 -37.25
CA HIS A 935 15.36 34.70 -37.97
C HIS A 935 16.11 33.51 -38.57
N LYS A 936 16.33 32.44 -37.79
CA LYS A 936 16.98 31.20 -38.26
C LYS A 936 16.18 30.51 -39.37
N ALA A 937 14.85 30.42 -39.22
CA ALA A 937 13.95 29.83 -40.20
C ALA A 937 13.95 30.62 -41.53
N LYS A 938 13.91 31.96 -41.46
CA LYS A 938 14.00 32.82 -42.65
C LYS A 938 15.36 32.73 -43.34
N ARG A 939 16.45 32.64 -42.58
CA ARG A 939 17.81 32.48 -43.12
C ARG A 939 17.96 31.14 -43.85
N LYS A 940 17.48 30.04 -43.26
CA LYS A 940 17.51 28.72 -43.89
C LYS A 940 16.71 28.71 -45.20
N ARG A 941 15.52 29.30 -45.21
CA ARG A 941 14.69 29.40 -46.43
C ARG A 941 15.34 30.21 -47.56
N ARG A 942 16.18 31.20 -47.26
CA ARG A 942 16.96 31.96 -48.26
C ARG A 942 18.19 31.23 -48.78
N LEU A 943 18.68 30.22 -48.05
CA LEU A 943 19.79 29.37 -48.48
C LEU A 943 19.29 28.19 -49.33
N ASP A 944 18.04 27.76 -49.11
CA ASP A 944 17.38 26.67 -49.83
C ASP A 944 16.66 27.13 -51.13
N THR A 945 16.51 28.45 -51.35
CA THR A 945 16.00 29.09 -52.59
C THR A 945 17.12 29.76 -53.34
#